data_AF-A0A2P6PG54-F1
#
_entry.id   AF-A0A2P6PG54-F1
#
_cell.length_a   1.000
_cell.length_b   1.000
_cell.length_c   1.000
_cell.angle_alpha   90.00
_cell.angle_beta   90.00
_cell.angle_gamma   90.00
#
_symmetry.space_group_name_H-M   'P 1'
#
loop_
_entity.id
_entity.type
_entity.pdbx_description
1 polymer ?
#
loop_
_entity_poly.entity_id
_entity_poly.type
_entity_poly.pdbx_seq_one_letter_code
_entity_poly.pdbx_strand_id
1 'polypeptide(L)'
;MEIENEKGMAECGKNIVEDVVKQILSTLPPKTLIRFKCVSKRWYALITDPRFVAKHLSNSMHNNLSTTSVLLKRSVCKDTRDAEEPEMVFSFLKFRNDIDNGGEHAHEEHSYFSGAEDVEIPLKTSSKSLQIVGHCDGIICLVDLTGDEVFLWNPAIQESKLLPPNPYLQGYAFYYYAVAFGYDPKSKGYKVVKIGCPYPVGRERDDNGYYIYDPYKAVLYTHMGTDSDSWREIKTYSLETQTTILWPETFQMYFKNVCYWTGQEQHKELHAYEADYPEDQFIGKMIIFFDPVDEVFHDMLFPDCFYDGNEFFFGMRLLVWNESISLFGLQNTFSKLGVSFGIWVMDELGGPKGAWTKHIAFELTEKPLAFLNSDEILLADTNGHVIFYNLSTKKLNHLPIQSVRDDDYKAVVYVNSIVSVLGGNRLGRRDDSSNDAEILILVQGRSTVQIIDASAILQAEISHSKYTSSPLSHSILEKTHSYSVWAIPPDEVSIRVKKVMEGLRAEFGGPEIEPHIPVVGSIRMAHEDVLNEFTNYLQSRVISGYKAEVSRLVFRSSYYQCVSLLVDSSFSCKNYEATFEPPLWVSDRRREEKKKAEEKVNILDESITSMNFPITRLALYKIDYKDTTLKSWEKIAEYPFLFDWYVH
;
A
#
# COMPACT_ATOMS: atom_id res chain seq x y z
N MET A 1 60.70 30.12 -6.04
CA MET A 1 60.83 28.87 -5.26
C MET A 1 60.46 29.04 -3.79
N GLU A 2 61.23 29.68 -2.89
CA GLU A 2 60.81 29.79 -1.46
C GLU A 2 59.53 30.60 -1.24
N ILE A 3 59.34 31.72 -1.95
CA ILE A 3 58.13 32.56 -1.86
C ILE A 3 56.87 31.86 -2.43
N GLU A 4 57.05 30.94 -3.39
CA GLU A 4 55.95 30.13 -3.94
C GLU A 4 55.57 29.00 -2.99
N ASN A 5 56.54 28.42 -2.28
CA ASN A 5 56.30 27.40 -1.27
C ASN A 5 55.59 27.96 -0.02
N GLU A 6 55.97 29.16 0.44
CA GLU A 6 55.28 29.82 1.55
C GLU A 6 53.86 30.25 1.19
N LYS A 7 53.64 30.74 -0.04
CA LYS A 7 52.28 31.01 -0.55
C LYS A 7 51.45 29.73 -0.63
N GLY A 8 52.02 28.64 -1.15
CA GLY A 8 51.36 27.33 -1.23
C GLY A 8 51.01 26.74 0.15
N MET A 9 51.90 26.87 1.14
CA MET A 9 51.63 26.41 2.51
C MET A 9 50.59 27.29 3.23
N ALA A 10 50.63 28.62 3.04
CA ALA A 10 49.63 29.52 3.59
C ALA A 10 48.24 29.34 2.94
N GLU A 11 48.18 29.00 1.66
CA GLU A 11 46.97 28.67 0.92
C GLU A 11 46.41 27.30 1.32
N CYS A 12 47.28 26.30 1.52
CA CYS A 12 46.92 24.98 2.07
C CYS A 12 46.35 25.09 3.50
N GLY A 13 46.99 25.87 4.38
CA GLY A 13 46.48 26.12 5.74
C GLY A 13 45.12 26.82 5.77
N LYS A 14 44.87 27.75 4.84
CA LYS A 14 43.55 28.39 4.68
C LYS A 14 42.46 27.40 4.21
N ASN A 15 42.80 26.49 3.30
CA ASN A 15 41.88 25.49 2.80
C ASN A 15 41.48 24.47 3.88
N ILE A 16 42.44 24.03 4.70
CA ILE A 16 42.16 23.11 5.83
C ILE A 16 41.20 23.75 6.84
N VAL A 17 41.41 25.02 7.20
CA VAL A 17 40.49 25.74 8.10
C VAL A 17 39.10 25.90 7.47
N GLU A 18 39.03 26.14 6.17
CA GLU A 18 37.77 26.27 5.45
C GLU A 18 36.99 24.94 5.43
N ASP A 19 37.67 23.82 5.22
CA ASP A 19 37.05 22.50 5.19
C ASP A 19 36.57 22.06 6.58
N VAL A 20 37.31 22.39 7.64
CA VAL A 20 36.87 22.18 9.03
C VAL A 20 35.63 23.02 9.34
N VAL A 21 35.60 24.30 8.94
CA VAL A 21 34.40 25.15 9.12
C VAL A 21 33.21 24.58 8.34
N LYS A 22 33.41 24.15 7.10
CA LYS A 22 32.37 23.49 6.30
C LYS A 22 31.83 22.24 6.99
N GLN A 23 32.72 21.42 7.56
CA GLN A 23 32.33 20.20 8.27
C GLN A 23 31.51 20.54 9.52
N ILE A 24 31.98 21.46 10.38
CA ILE A 24 31.27 21.91 11.58
C ILE A 24 29.89 22.48 11.22
N LEU A 25 29.83 23.39 10.25
CA LEU A 25 28.55 23.97 9.85
C LEU A 25 27.61 22.90 9.28
N SER A 26 28.12 21.90 8.54
CA SER A 26 27.30 20.83 7.97
C SER A 26 26.66 19.89 9.00
N THR A 27 27.07 19.95 10.28
CA THR A 27 26.45 19.17 11.36
C THR A 27 25.46 20.00 12.19
N LEU A 28 25.32 21.30 11.93
CA LEU A 28 24.41 22.16 12.70
C LEU A 28 22.96 22.03 12.22
N PRO A 29 21.97 22.23 13.12
CA PRO A 29 20.57 22.26 12.73
C PRO A 29 20.25 23.39 11.73
N PRO A 30 19.27 23.20 10.81
CA PRO A 30 18.88 24.22 9.84
C PRO A 30 18.59 25.61 10.45
N LYS A 31 17.83 25.66 11.55
CA LYS A 31 17.50 26.92 12.24
C LYS A 31 18.75 27.70 12.66
N THR A 32 19.79 27.01 13.10
CA THR A 32 21.07 27.63 13.47
C THR A 32 21.79 28.16 12.23
N LEU A 33 21.85 27.36 11.17
CA LEU A 33 22.49 27.75 9.90
C LEU A 33 21.83 28.97 9.27
N ILE A 34 20.51 29.06 9.28
CA ILE A 34 19.80 30.22 8.76
C ILE A 34 20.15 31.49 9.56
N ARG A 35 20.27 31.41 10.90
CA ARG A 35 20.74 32.55 11.71
C ARG A 35 22.19 32.93 11.39
N PHE A 36 23.02 31.95 11.08
CA PHE A 36 24.44 32.13 10.76
C PHE A 36 24.68 32.80 9.40
N LYS A 37 23.69 32.81 8.49
CA LYS A 37 23.73 33.62 7.26
C LYS A 37 23.99 35.11 7.55
N CYS A 38 23.59 35.63 8.71
CA CYS A 38 23.78 37.02 9.10
C CYS A 38 25.15 37.33 9.73
N VAL A 39 25.95 36.31 10.07
CA VAL A 39 27.22 36.49 10.81
C VAL A 39 28.33 37.04 9.90
N SER A 40 28.43 36.56 8.66
CA SER A 40 29.39 37.07 7.68
C SER A 40 28.95 36.79 6.24
N LYS A 41 29.40 37.60 5.28
CA LYS A 41 29.19 37.36 3.84
C LYS A 41 29.74 36.00 3.38
N ARG A 42 30.83 35.54 4.00
CA ARG A 42 31.46 34.25 3.68
C ARG A 42 30.61 33.07 4.14
N TRP A 43 30.01 33.15 5.33
CA TRP A 43 29.08 32.14 5.82
C TRP A 43 27.77 32.14 5.04
N TYR A 44 27.26 33.34 4.70
CA TYR A 44 26.12 33.47 3.80
C TYR A 44 26.37 32.73 2.47
N ALA A 45 27.50 33.01 1.82
CA ALA A 45 27.87 32.38 0.54
C ALA A 45 28.01 30.86 0.67
N LEU A 46 28.62 30.37 1.76
CA LEU A 46 28.78 28.94 1.99
C LEU A 46 27.44 28.22 2.26
N ILE A 47 26.60 28.76 3.14
CA ILE A 47 25.32 28.13 3.53
C ILE A 47 24.32 28.15 2.37
N THR A 48 24.48 29.08 1.44
CA THR A 48 23.69 29.19 0.21
C THR A 48 24.34 28.43 -0.97
N ASP A 49 25.56 27.90 -0.82
CA ASP A 49 26.18 27.09 -1.88
C ASP A 49 25.40 25.77 -2.04
N PRO A 50 24.97 25.41 -3.26
CA PRO A 50 24.13 24.22 -3.44
C PRO A 50 24.82 22.90 -3.09
N ARG A 51 26.15 22.83 -3.15
CA ARG A 51 26.89 21.62 -2.72
C ARG A 51 26.92 21.52 -1.22
N PHE A 52 26.99 22.66 -0.51
CA PHE A 52 26.83 22.67 0.95
C PHE A 52 25.41 22.23 1.35
N VAL A 53 24.37 22.72 0.66
CA VAL A 53 22.98 22.28 0.88
C VAL A 53 22.83 20.78 0.64
N ALA A 54 23.40 20.25 -0.46
CA ALA A 54 23.38 18.81 -0.74
C ALA A 54 24.11 17.99 0.33
N LYS A 55 25.28 18.46 0.77
CA LYS A 55 26.04 17.83 1.86
C LYS A 55 25.27 17.85 3.18
N HIS A 56 24.66 18.98 3.54
CA HIS A 56 23.85 19.13 4.74
C HIS A 56 22.63 18.20 4.71
N LEU A 57 21.91 18.17 3.59
CA LEU A 57 20.80 17.25 3.39
C LEU A 57 21.24 15.79 3.48
N SER A 58 22.36 15.41 2.83
CA SER A 58 22.91 14.06 2.93
C SER A 58 23.22 13.69 4.38
N ASN A 59 23.82 14.61 5.14
CA ASN A 59 24.05 14.41 6.57
C ASN A 59 22.74 14.23 7.32
N SER A 60 21.69 15.00 7.03
CA SER A 60 20.37 14.83 7.67
C SER A 60 19.68 13.51 7.32
N MET A 61 19.95 12.95 6.13
CA MET A 61 19.38 11.67 5.70
C MET A 61 20.14 10.45 6.25
N HIS A 62 21.48 10.56 6.38
CA HIS A 62 22.36 9.42 6.71
C HIS A 62 22.88 9.45 8.14
N ASN A 63 23.05 10.64 8.73
CA ASN A 63 23.34 10.73 10.14
C ASN A 63 22.02 10.73 10.90
N ASN A 64 21.94 9.82 11.87
CA ASN A 64 21.17 9.97 13.10
C ASN A 64 21.60 11.26 13.84
N LEU A 65 21.46 12.44 13.21
CA LEU A 65 21.22 13.66 13.96
C LEU A 65 20.12 13.28 14.92
N SER A 66 20.42 13.37 16.22
CA SER A 66 19.87 12.57 17.33
C SER A 66 18.35 12.67 17.53
N THR A 67 17.60 13.18 16.55
CA THR A 67 16.17 13.35 16.53
C THR A 67 15.50 13.00 15.18
N THR A 68 14.66 11.97 15.15
CA THR A 68 13.68 11.77 14.07
C THR A 68 12.47 12.66 14.30
N SER A 69 11.97 13.34 13.26
CA SER A 69 10.77 14.18 13.35
C SER A 69 9.66 13.60 12.48
N VAL A 70 8.43 13.57 12.97
CA VAL A 70 7.26 13.14 12.20
C VAL A 70 6.25 14.27 12.19
N LEU A 71 5.82 14.71 11.00
CA LEU A 71 4.69 15.63 10.90
C LEU A 71 3.40 14.83 10.90
N LEU A 72 2.51 15.14 11.84
CA LEU A 72 1.21 14.49 12.01
C LEU A 72 0.09 15.51 11.80
N LYS A 73 -0.90 15.17 10.96
CA LYS A 73 -2.20 15.85 10.94
C LYS A 73 -3.14 15.14 11.93
N ARG A 74 -3.81 15.88 12.82
CA ARG A 74 -4.76 15.33 13.80
C ARG A 74 -5.90 16.31 14.13
N SER A 75 -6.98 15.78 14.71
CA SER A 75 -8.16 16.54 15.12
C SER A 75 -8.20 16.71 16.65
N VAL A 76 -8.43 17.91 17.17
CA VAL A 76 -8.42 18.22 18.62
C VAL A 76 -9.65 18.99 19.05
N CYS A 77 -10.14 18.71 20.27
CA CYS A 77 -11.16 19.53 20.91
C CYS A 77 -10.55 20.82 21.47
N LYS A 78 -11.27 21.95 21.37
CA LYS A 78 -10.94 23.16 22.15
C LYS A 78 -11.48 23.00 23.57
N ASP A 79 -10.74 23.51 24.56
CA ASP A 79 -11.13 23.53 25.99
C ASP A 79 -12.30 24.49 26.32
N THR A 80 -13.09 24.92 25.33
CA THR A 80 -14.22 25.83 25.52
C THR A 80 -15.50 25.03 25.74
N ARG A 81 -16.28 25.38 26.77
CA ARG A 81 -17.46 24.62 27.28
C ARG A 81 -18.66 24.54 26.32
N ASP A 82 -18.50 24.95 25.07
CA ASP A 82 -19.53 24.89 24.04
C ASP A 82 -19.10 23.92 22.94
N ALA A 83 -20.05 23.10 22.47
CA ALA A 83 -19.85 22.06 21.47
C ALA A 83 -19.50 22.64 20.09
N GLU A 84 -18.29 23.16 19.94
CA GLU A 84 -17.71 23.50 18.65
C GLU A 84 -17.07 22.27 17.99
N GLU A 85 -17.13 22.23 16.66
CA GLU A 85 -16.48 21.18 15.88
C GLU A 85 -14.98 21.08 16.18
N PRO A 86 -14.40 19.87 16.14
CA PRO A 86 -12.99 19.69 16.43
C PRO A 86 -12.11 20.45 15.41
N GLU A 87 -11.00 20.99 15.90
CA GLU A 87 -10.03 21.76 15.12
C GLU A 87 -8.97 20.82 14.53
N MET A 88 -8.59 21.04 13.27
CA MET A 88 -7.50 20.30 12.64
C MET A 88 -6.18 21.02 12.89
N VAL A 89 -5.21 20.30 13.44
CA VAL A 89 -3.87 20.81 13.75
C VAL A 89 -2.79 19.93 13.12
N PHE A 90 -1.62 20.53 12.97
CA PHE A 90 -0.40 19.87 12.52
C PHE A 90 0.60 19.84 13.66
N SER A 91 1.13 18.67 13.99
CA SER A 91 2.03 18.48 15.13
C SER A 91 3.33 17.82 14.68
N PHE A 92 4.48 18.36 15.09
CA PHE A 92 5.75 17.66 14.96
C PHE A 92 5.99 16.78 16.17
N LEU A 93 6.04 15.48 15.95
CA LEU A 93 6.48 14.50 16.93
C LEU A 93 7.99 14.39 16.85
N LYS A 94 8.69 14.55 17.97
CA LYS A 94 10.15 14.48 18.03
C LYS A 94 10.54 13.23 18.78
N PHE A 95 11.27 12.36 18.13
CA PHE A 95 11.90 11.20 18.75
C PHE A 95 13.40 11.45 18.89
N ARG A 96 14.07 10.82 19.85
CA ARG A 96 15.51 10.91 20.06
C ARG A 96 16.15 9.54 20.08
N ASN A 97 17.34 9.43 19.50
CA ASN A 97 18.14 8.21 19.54
C ASN A 97 19.22 8.37 20.62
N ASP A 98 19.30 7.44 21.58
CA ASP A 98 20.37 7.42 22.58
C ASP A 98 21.67 6.91 21.96
N ILE A 99 22.56 7.83 21.57
CA ILE A 99 23.92 7.49 21.10
C ILE A 99 24.95 7.60 22.25
N ASP A 100 24.56 8.14 23.42
CA ASP A 100 25.49 8.73 24.39
C ASP A 100 25.64 7.99 25.75
N ASN A 101 25.41 6.67 25.83
CA ASN A 101 25.80 5.91 27.01
C ASN A 101 26.84 4.83 26.68
N GLY A 102 28.11 5.25 26.68
CA GLY A 102 29.28 4.36 26.69
C GLY A 102 29.45 3.57 28.00
N GLY A 103 28.41 2.85 28.42
CA GLY A 103 28.46 1.83 29.47
C GLY A 103 28.52 0.42 28.87
N GLU A 104 29.20 -0.52 29.54
CA GLU A 104 29.51 -1.89 29.09
C GLU A 104 28.29 -2.85 28.91
N HIS A 105 27.11 -2.34 28.56
CA HIS A 105 25.94 -3.14 28.19
C HIS A 105 25.52 -2.78 26.77
N ALA A 106 25.91 -3.64 25.85
CA ALA A 106 25.77 -3.41 24.42
C ALA A 106 24.33 -3.63 23.92
N HIS A 107 23.96 -2.79 22.94
CA HIS A 107 22.99 -3.02 21.86
C HIS A 107 21.49 -2.95 22.13
N GLU A 108 20.95 -1.75 22.33
CA GLU A 108 19.56 -1.45 21.91
C GLU A 108 19.47 0.01 21.42
N GLU A 109 19.57 0.23 20.10
CA GLU A 109 19.32 1.54 19.45
C GLU A 109 17.82 1.81 19.40
N HIS A 110 17.22 2.30 20.49
CA HIS A 110 15.78 2.65 20.52
C HIS A 110 15.55 4.16 20.40
N SER A 111 14.54 4.53 19.62
CA SER A 111 14.06 5.90 19.51
C SER A 111 13.02 6.18 20.61
N TYR A 112 13.26 7.18 21.47
CA TYR A 112 12.29 7.58 22.49
C TYR A 112 11.57 8.87 22.13
N PHE A 113 10.27 8.94 22.41
CA PHE A 113 9.47 10.14 22.22
C PHE A 113 9.93 11.24 23.19
N SER A 114 10.36 12.37 22.64
CA SER A 114 10.90 13.52 23.37
C SER A 114 9.93 14.69 23.50
N GLY A 115 8.85 14.70 22.71
CA GLY A 115 7.80 15.71 22.78
C GLY A 115 7.04 15.91 21.47
N ALA A 116 5.91 16.60 21.56
CA ALA A 116 5.12 17.06 20.42
C ALA A 116 4.97 18.58 20.46
N GLU A 117 5.07 19.22 19.31
CA GLU A 117 4.86 20.66 19.15
C GLU A 117 3.84 20.89 18.03
N ASP A 118 2.73 21.55 18.37
CA ASP A 118 1.76 22.02 17.37
C ASP A 118 2.37 23.19 16.59
N VAL A 119 2.15 23.20 15.28
CA VAL A 119 2.70 24.20 14.37
C VAL A 119 1.61 24.85 13.54
N GLU A 120 1.65 26.17 13.53
CA GLU A 120 0.86 26.99 12.63
C GLU A 120 1.47 26.96 11.23
N ILE A 121 0.66 26.54 10.25
CA ILE A 121 1.03 26.63 8.85
C ILE A 121 0.90 28.10 8.44
N PRO A 122 1.90 28.70 7.77
CA PRO A 122 1.91 30.12 7.41
C PRO A 122 0.97 30.43 6.22
N LEU A 123 -0.31 30.04 6.33
CA LEU A 123 -1.35 30.22 5.32
C LEU A 123 -2.60 30.86 5.93
N LYS A 124 -3.33 31.64 5.11
CA LYS A 124 -4.61 32.24 5.50
C LYS A 124 -5.80 31.27 5.36
N THR A 125 -5.54 30.05 4.91
CA THR A 125 -6.53 29.02 4.57
C THR A 125 -6.94 28.24 5.82
N SER A 126 -8.16 27.70 5.83
CA SER A 126 -8.64 26.85 6.93
C SER A 126 -7.78 25.59 7.06
N SER A 127 -7.22 25.33 8.25
CA SER A 127 -6.47 24.10 8.54
C SER A 127 -7.30 22.82 8.31
N LYS A 128 -8.64 22.92 8.29
CA LYS A 128 -9.54 21.77 8.06
C LYS A 128 -9.35 21.15 6.67
N SER A 129 -9.15 21.98 5.64
CA SER A 129 -9.08 21.52 4.25
C SER A 129 -7.66 21.25 3.76
N LEU A 130 -6.63 21.49 4.57
CA LEU A 130 -5.25 21.19 4.19
C LEU A 130 -4.93 19.71 4.38
N GLN A 131 -4.34 19.09 3.36
CA GLN A 131 -3.88 17.70 3.39
C GLN A 131 -2.38 17.61 3.10
N ILE A 132 -1.71 16.70 3.80
CA ILE A 132 -0.30 16.38 3.53
C ILE A 132 -0.26 15.54 2.26
N VAL A 133 0.45 15.98 1.23
CA VAL A 133 0.72 15.14 0.04
C VAL A 133 1.87 14.20 0.38
N GLY A 134 3.02 14.77 0.73
CA GLY A 134 4.24 14.06 1.07
C GLY A 134 5.38 15.03 1.36
N HIS A 135 6.61 14.51 1.42
CA HIS A 135 7.81 15.34 1.57
C HIS A 135 8.90 14.89 0.60
N CYS A 136 9.80 15.81 0.26
CA CYS A 136 11.02 15.52 -0.50
C CYS A 136 12.12 16.48 -0.01
N ASP A 137 13.27 15.95 0.40
CA ASP A 137 14.43 16.73 0.85
C ASP A 137 14.16 17.79 1.93
N GLY A 138 13.15 17.55 2.77
CA GLY A 138 12.69 18.48 3.82
C GLY A 138 11.75 19.59 3.34
N ILE A 139 11.33 19.56 2.07
CA ILE A 139 10.15 20.31 1.61
C ILE A 139 8.93 19.43 1.79
N ILE A 140 7.88 19.99 2.42
CA ILE A 140 6.57 19.37 2.59
C ILE A 140 5.65 19.94 1.52
N CYS A 141 4.97 19.06 0.79
CA CYS A 141 3.92 19.45 -0.14
C CYS A 141 2.56 19.28 0.55
N LEU A 142 1.77 20.34 0.55
CA LEU A 142 0.42 20.39 1.08
C LEU A 142 -0.56 20.78 -0.04
N VAL A 143 -1.79 20.30 0.05
CA VAL A 143 -2.88 20.68 -0.87
C VAL A 143 -4.09 21.15 -0.07
N ASP A 144 -4.71 22.24 -0.49
CA ASP A 144 -6.01 22.66 0.01
C ASP A 144 -7.13 22.04 -0.82
N LEU A 145 -7.97 21.23 -0.18
CA LEU A 145 -9.11 20.55 -0.78
C LEU A 145 -10.19 21.50 -1.29
N THR A 146 -10.29 22.70 -0.73
CA THR A 146 -11.36 23.65 -1.09
C THR A 146 -10.95 24.56 -2.24
N GLY A 147 -9.72 25.06 -2.23
CA GLY A 147 -9.19 25.93 -3.28
C GLY A 147 -8.44 25.22 -4.41
N ASP A 148 -8.18 23.91 -4.29
CA ASP A 148 -7.32 23.14 -5.20
C ASP A 148 -5.87 23.69 -5.31
N GLU A 149 -5.47 24.47 -4.30
CA GLU A 149 -4.18 25.14 -4.23
C GLU A 149 -3.10 24.20 -3.69
N VAL A 150 -1.88 24.30 -4.24
CA VAL A 150 -0.72 23.52 -3.80
C VAL A 150 0.28 24.44 -3.11
N PHE A 151 0.76 24.00 -1.95
CA PHE A 151 1.70 24.73 -1.12
C PHE A 151 2.96 23.90 -0.87
N LEU A 152 4.11 24.51 -1.10
CA LEU A 152 5.40 23.96 -0.70
C LEU A 152 5.88 24.67 0.55
N TRP A 153 6.30 23.92 1.56
CA TRP A 153 6.68 24.46 2.85
C TRP A 153 7.93 23.76 3.40
N ASN A 154 8.95 24.53 3.74
CA ASN A 154 10.07 24.05 4.55
C ASN A 154 9.96 24.66 5.96
N PRO A 155 9.49 23.89 6.97
CA PRO A 155 9.36 24.36 8.35
C PRO A 155 10.69 24.73 9.00
N ALA A 156 11.78 24.06 8.63
CA ALA A 156 13.07 24.21 9.30
C ALA A 156 13.73 25.57 9.03
N ILE A 157 13.41 26.17 7.88
CA ILE A 157 13.89 27.50 7.47
C ILE A 157 12.78 28.54 7.39
N GLN A 158 11.54 28.16 7.73
CA GLN A 158 10.34 29.00 7.71
C GLN A 158 10.06 29.64 6.33
N GLU A 159 10.33 28.90 5.26
CA GLU A 159 10.00 29.34 3.91
C GLU A 159 8.78 28.58 3.40
N SER A 160 7.89 29.29 2.70
CA SER A 160 6.73 28.73 2.03
C SER A 160 6.55 29.34 0.65
N LYS A 161 5.93 28.58 -0.25
CA LYS A 161 5.57 29.01 -1.60
C LYS A 161 4.21 28.44 -1.98
N LEU A 162 3.27 29.33 -2.30
CA LEU A 162 2.02 28.98 -2.96
C LEU A 162 2.28 28.84 -4.47
N LEU A 163 1.85 27.73 -5.06
CA LEU A 163 1.97 27.51 -6.49
C LEU A 163 0.89 28.30 -7.24
N PRO A 164 1.16 28.78 -8.47
CA PRO A 164 0.13 29.45 -9.27
C PRO A 164 -1.05 28.50 -9.53
N PRO A 165 -2.27 29.02 -9.73
CA PRO A 165 -3.42 28.20 -10.10
C PRO A 165 -3.14 27.38 -11.36
N ASN A 166 -3.62 26.15 -11.37
CA ASN A 166 -3.51 25.27 -12.53
C ASN A 166 -4.57 25.66 -13.59
N PRO A 167 -4.18 26.08 -14.81
CA PRO A 167 -5.14 26.47 -15.84
C PRO A 167 -5.72 25.29 -16.64
N TYR A 168 -5.14 24.10 -16.57
CA TYR A 168 -5.44 23.00 -17.51
C TYR A 168 -6.55 22.05 -17.06
N LEU A 169 -6.84 21.98 -15.76
CA LEU A 169 -7.83 21.04 -15.20
C LEU A 169 -9.15 21.73 -14.78
N GLN A 170 -9.49 22.88 -15.37
CA GLN A 170 -10.78 23.53 -15.11
C GLN A 170 -11.94 22.61 -15.52
N GLY A 171 -12.88 22.37 -14.61
CA GLY A 171 -14.06 21.52 -14.84
C GLY A 171 -13.83 20.01 -14.63
N TYR A 172 -12.64 19.59 -14.18
CA TYR A 172 -12.38 18.22 -13.77
C TYR A 172 -12.73 18.02 -12.28
N ALA A 173 -13.19 16.81 -11.94
CA ALA A 173 -13.30 16.39 -10.54
C ALA A 173 -11.90 16.11 -10.01
N PHE A 174 -11.62 16.54 -8.78
CA PHE A 174 -10.36 16.25 -8.12
C PHE A 174 -10.58 15.22 -7.02
N TYR A 175 -10.04 14.02 -7.23
CA TYR A 175 -9.65 13.20 -6.09
C TYR A 175 -8.34 13.78 -5.59
N TYR A 176 -8.39 14.48 -4.46
CA TYR A 176 -7.23 15.14 -3.84
C TYR A 176 -6.05 14.21 -3.55
N TYR A 177 -6.34 12.92 -3.51
CA TYR A 177 -5.42 11.83 -3.34
C TYR A 177 -4.46 11.63 -4.54
N ALA A 178 -4.76 12.19 -5.72
CA ALA A 178 -3.98 11.98 -6.95
C ALA A 178 -2.89 13.04 -7.22
N VAL A 179 -2.51 13.83 -6.21
CA VAL A 179 -1.38 14.78 -6.28
C VAL A 179 -0.10 14.08 -5.81
N ALA A 180 1.00 14.23 -6.55
CA ALA A 180 2.32 13.78 -6.11
C ALA A 180 3.34 14.92 -6.09
N PHE A 181 4.39 14.71 -5.29
CA PHE A 181 5.52 15.61 -5.16
C PHE A 181 6.83 14.82 -5.12
N GLY A 182 7.81 15.24 -5.89
CA GLY A 182 9.12 14.58 -5.96
C GLY A 182 10.21 15.46 -6.54
N TYR A 183 11.44 14.96 -6.55
CA TYR A 183 12.60 15.63 -7.14
C TYR A 183 12.99 14.97 -8.46
N ASP A 184 13.34 15.76 -9.45
CA ASP A 184 13.91 15.28 -10.71
C ASP A 184 15.41 15.58 -10.72
N PRO A 185 16.27 14.56 -10.54
CA PRO A 185 17.72 14.75 -10.52
C PRO A 185 18.30 15.25 -11.85
N LYS A 186 17.64 14.99 -12.97
CA LYS A 186 18.10 15.41 -14.31
C LYS A 186 17.86 16.89 -14.54
N SER A 187 16.67 17.39 -14.25
CA SER A 187 16.39 18.84 -14.31
C SER A 187 16.93 19.60 -13.09
N LYS A 188 17.25 18.88 -12.00
CA LYS A 188 17.66 19.44 -10.70
C LYS A 188 16.59 20.34 -10.08
N GLY A 189 15.32 19.97 -10.27
CA GLY A 189 14.15 20.71 -9.81
C GLY A 189 13.13 19.81 -9.12
N TYR A 190 12.20 20.42 -8.40
CA TYR A 190 11.08 19.68 -7.80
C TYR A 190 9.89 19.67 -8.75
N LYS A 191 9.15 18.58 -8.76
CA LYS A 191 8.00 18.37 -9.62
C LYS A 191 6.75 18.09 -8.80
N VAL A 192 5.63 18.72 -9.17
CA VAL A 192 4.31 18.40 -8.65
C VAL A 192 3.46 17.88 -9.80
N VAL A 193 2.90 16.69 -9.63
CA VAL A 193 1.96 16.09 -10.59
C VAL A 193 0.56 16.22 -10.01
N LYS A 194 -0.39 16.69 -10.80
CA LYS A 194 -1.83 16.60 -10.47
C LYS A 194 -2.54 15.81 -11.56
N ILE A 195 -3.33 14.84 -11.15
CA ILE A 195 -4.13 14.00 -12.04
C ILE A 195 -5.60 14.37 -11.84
N GLY A 196 -6.23 14.89 -12.88
CA GLY A 196 -7.64 15.29 -12.88
C GLY A 196 -8.52 14.22 -13.52
N CYS A 197 -9.58 13.83 -12.81
CA CYS A 197 -10.59 12.92 -13.33
C CYS A 197 -11.68 13.72 -14.06
N PRO A 198 -12.07 13.36 -15.29
CA PRO A 198 -13.25 13.96 -15.89
C PRO A 198 -14.46 13.64 -14.99
N TYR A 199 -15.14 14.67 -14.47
CA TYR A 199 -16.37 14.45 -13.71
C TYR A 199 -17.42 13.88 -14.68
N PRO A 200 -18.22 12.87 -14.30
CA PRO A 200 -19.36 12.43 -15.09
C PRO A 200 -20.50 13.47 -15.00
N VAL A 201 -20.31 14.69 -15.54
CA VAL A 201 -21.42 15.65 -15.66
C VAL A 201 -22.00 15.49 -17.06
N GLY A 202 -23.15 14.83 -17.13
CA GLY A 202 -24.06 14.91 -18.28
C GLY A 202 -23.59 14.23 -19.57
N ARG A 203 -22.94 13.06 -19.51
CA ARG A 203 -22.60 12.33 -20.74
C ARG A 203 -23.72 11.45 -21.23
N GLU A 204 -23.99 11.63 -22.51
CA GLU A 204 -24.91 10.86 -23.33
C GLU A 204 -24.44 9.41 -23.37
N ARG A 205 -25.42 8.51 -23.23
CA ARG A 205 -25.26 7.08 -23.45
C ARG A 205 -24.76 6.89 -24.87
N ASP A 206 -23.90 5.91 -25.09
CA ASP A 206 -23.77 5.40 -26.44
C ASP A 206 -25.10 4.74 -26.88
N ASP A 207 -25.23 4.44 -28.16
CA ASP A 207 -26.45 3.81 -28.71
C ASP A 207 -26.78 2.45 -28.04
N ASN A 208 -25.83 1.88 -27.29
CA ASN A 208 -25.91 0.59 -26.63
C ASN A 208 -26.15 0.67 -25.10
N GLY A 209 -26.22 1.88 -24.52
CA GLY A 209 -26.52 2.10 -23.09
C GLY A 209 -25.34 2.04 -22.13
N TYR A 210 -24.11 2.18 -22.61
CA TYR A 210 -22.88 2.21 -21.80
C TYR A 210 -22.50 3.64 -21.37
N TYR A 211 -21.86 3.73 -20.21
CA TYR A 211 -21.05 4.87 -19.82
C TYR A 211 -19.62 4.69 -20.35
N ILE A 212 -19.13 5.69 -21.08
CA ILE A 212 -17.75 5.73 -21.55
C ILE A 212 -16.98 6.75 -20.71
N TYR A 213 -15.97 6.27 -19.99
CA TYR A 213 -15.07 7.11 -19.20
C TYR A 213 -13.97 7.68 -20.10
N ASP A 214 -13.77 9.00 -20.01
CA ASP A 214 -12.63 9.63 -20.64
C ASP A 214 -11.34 9.33 -19.85
N PRO A 215 -10.19 9.28 -20.53
CA PRO A 215 -8.91 9.13 -19.86
C PRO A 215 -8.62 10.33 -18.95
N TYR A 216 -7.79 10.07 -17.95
CA TYR A 216 -7.25 11.10 -17.09
C TYR A 216 -6.48 12.17 -17.86
N LYS A 217 -6.55 13.40 -17.35
CA LYS A 217 -5.57 14.43 -17.67
C LYS A 217 -4.60 14.60 -16.53
N ALA A 218 -3.32 14.65 -16.85
CA ALA A 218 -2.28 14.92 -15.87
C ALA A 218 -1.55 16.22 -16.24
N VAL A 219 -1.24 17.00 -15.22
CA VAL A 219 -0.44 18.22 -15.34
C VAL A 219 0.78 18.12 -14.44
N LEU A 220 1.85 18.74 -14.90
CA LEU A 220 3.12 18.79 -14.24
C LEU A 220 3.50 20.24 -14.00
N TYR A 221 3.76 20.59 -12.74
CA TYR A 221 4.47 21.79 -12.37
C TYR A 221 5.93 21.47 -12.13
N THR A 222 6.82 22.26 -12.73
CA THR A 222 8.26 22.14 -12.46
C THR A 222 8.72 23.37 -11.71
N HIS A 223 9.22 23.17 -10.49
CA HIS A 223 9.86 24.19 -9.67
C HIS A 223 11.38 24.13 -9.86
N MET A 224 11.90 25.08 -10.63
CA MET A 224 13.34 25.22 -10.93
C MET A 224 14.01 26.33 -10.11
N GLY A 225 13.24 27.07 -9.31
CA GLY A 225 13.73 28.23 -8.57
C GLY A 225 14.07 29.41 -9.47
N THR A 226 13.41 29.53 -10.62
CA THR A 226 13.60 30.57 -11.65
C THR A 226 12.24 31.01 -12.22
N ASP A 227 12.21 32.07 -13.02
CA ASP A 227 10.99 32.58 -13.68
C ASP A 227 10.37 31.62 -14.71
N SER A 228 10.98 30.44 -14.93
CA SER A 228 10.51 29.38 -15.83
C SER A 228 9.52 28.41 -15.17
N ASP A 229 9.16 28.64 -13.91
CA ASP A 229 8.22 27.81 -13.18
C ASP A 229 6.82 27.88 -13.82
N SER A 230 6.35 26.77 -14.38
CA SER A 230 5.04 26.71 -15.03
C SER A 230 4.37 25.36 -14.90
N TRP A 231 3.04 25.38 -15.02
CA TRP A 231 2.24 24.19 -15.28
C TRP A 231 2.30 23.84 -16.77
N ARG A 232 2.27 22.54 -17.08
CA ARG A 232 1.98 22.03 -18.41
C ARG A 232 1.28 20.69 -18.35
N GLU A 233 0.56 20.35 -19.42
CA GLU A 233 -0.03 19.03 -19.58
C GLU A 233 1.05 17.98 -19.90
N ILE A 234 0.87 16.77 -19.38
CA ILE A 234 1.70 15.60 -19.67
C ILE A 234 0.83 14.46 -20.17
N LYS A 235 1.45 13.54 -20.92
CA LYS A 235 0.77 12.40 -21.53
C LYS A 235 0.36 11.39 -20.46
N THR A 236 -0.86 10.86 -20.59
CA THR A 236 -1.45 9.86 -19.69
C THR A 236 -1.70 8.51 -20.36
N TYR A 237 -1.12 8.27 -21.53
CA TYR A 237 -1.38 7.06 -22.32
C TYR A 237 -1.09 5.74 -21.58
N SER A 238 -0.20 5.75 -20.58
CA SER A 238 0.08 4.57 -19.75
C SER A 238 -0.94 4.33 -18.64
N LEU A 239 -1.86 5.27 -18.38
CA LEU A 239 -2.94 5.13 -17.40
C LEU A 239 -4.19 4.50 -18.02
N GLU A 240 -4.08 3.99 -19.25
CA GLU A 240 -5.17 3.28 -19.92
C GLU A 240 -4.63 2.19 -20.83
N THR A 241 -5.44 1.14 -21.01
CA THR A 241 -5.25 0.14 -22.06
C THR A 241 -6.32 0.32 -23.13
N GLN A 242 -6.41 -0.60 -24.09
CA GLN A 242 -7.52 -0.60 -25.05
C GLN A 242 -8.87 -0.78 -24.35
N THR A 243 -8.92 -1.48 -23.22
CA THR A 243 -10.16 -1.94 -22.58
C THR A 243 -10.33 -1.42 -21.14
N THR A 244 -9.28 -0.88 -20.52
CA THR A 244 -9.28 -0.51 -19.11
C THR A 244 -8.67 0.87 -18.87
N ILE A 245 -9.01 1.48 -17.74
CA ILE A 245 -8.42 2.70 -17.20
C ILE A 245 -7.82 2.36 -15.84
N LEU A 246 -6.63 2.87 -15.58
CA LEU A 246 -5.96 2.80 -14.29
C LEU A 246 -6.31 4.06 -13.51
N TRP A 247 -6.84 3.89 -12.30
CA TRP A 247 -7.35 4.94 -11.41
C TRP A 247 -6.36 5.18 -10.27
N PRO A 248 -5.51 6.21 -10.34
CA PRO A 248 -4.71 6.63 -9.20
C PRO A 248 -5.64 7.12 -8.11
N GLU A 249 -5.58 6.46 -6.96
CA GLU A 249 -6.29 6.87 -5.77
C GLU A 249 -5.36 7.73 -4.92
N THR A 250 -4.65 7.12 -3.98
CA THR A 250 -3.91 7.80 -2.91
C THR A 250 -2.42 7.76 -3.14
N PHE A 251 -1.84 8.95 -3.28
CA PHE A 251 -0.39 9.15 -3.25
C PHE A 251 0.17 8.69 -1.90
N GLN A 252 1.12 7.78 -1.97
CA GLN A 252 1.71 7.14 -0.81
C GLN A 252 3.06 7.78 -0.48
N MET A 253 3.96 7.88 -1.48
CA MET A 253 5.33 8.33 -1.24
C MET A 253 6.08 8.75 -2.50
N TYR A 254 7.18 9.45 -2.30
CA TYR A 254 8.26 9.58 -3.27
C TYR A 254 9.48 8.80 -2.75
N PHE A 255 9.97 7.83 -3.52
CA PHE A 255 11.06 6.94 -3.12
C PHE A 255 11.92 6.53 -4.32
N LYS A 256 13.26 6.47 -4.14
CA LYS A 256 14.23 6.16 -5.22
C LYS A 256 13.93 6.90 -6.53
N ASN A 257 13.63 8.20 -6.42
CA ASN A 257 13.29 9.09 -7.54
C ASN A 257 11.98 8.80 -8.28
N VAL A 258 11.06 8.05 -7.67
CA VAL A 258 9.77 7.69 -8.27
C VAL A 258 8.63 8.06 -7.33
N CYS A 259 7.52 8.55 -7.89
CA CYS A 259 6.29 8.87 -7.16
C CYS A 259 5.34 7.67 -7.20
N TYR A 260 4.79 7.22 -6.07
CA TYR A 260 3.93 6.04 -5.97
C TYR A 260 2.54 6.36 -5.45
N TRP A 261 1.53 5.81 -6.10
CA TRP A 261 0.13 5.78 -5.70
C TRP A 261 -0.34 4.35 -5.53
N THR A 262 -1.29 4.15 -4.63
CA THR A 262 -2.24 3.04 -4.78
C THR A 262 -3.29 3.43 -5.80
N GLY A 263 -3.79 2.46 -6.55
CA GLY A 263 -4.84 2.66 -7.53
C GLY A 263 -5.64 1.41 -7.80
N GLN A 264 -6.57 1.53 -8.74
CA GLN A 264 -7.46 0.46 -9.16
C GLN A 264 -7.55 0.41 -10.68
N GLU A 265 -7.71 -0.78 -11.25
CA GLU A 265 -8.02 -0.94 -12.66
C GLU A 265 -9.53 -1.07 -12.85
N GLN A 266 -10.10 -0.43 -13.87
CA GLN A 266 -11.53 -0.49 -14.20
C GLN A 266 -11.74 -0.61 -15.71
N HIS A 267 -12.83 -1.26 -16.12
CA HIS A 267 -13.24 -1.32 -17.52
C HIS A 267 -13.68 0.05 -18.05
N LYS A 268 -13.30 0.37 -19.30
CA LYS A 268 -13.69 1.62 -19.99
C LYS A 268 -15.20 1.73 -20.26
N GLU A 269 -15.81 0.60 -20.57
CA GLU A 269 -17.22 0.48 -20.89
C GLU A 269 -17.94 -0.17 -19.70
N LEU A 270 -18.76 0.62 -19.01
CA LEU A 270 -19.57 0.17 -17.88
C LEU A 270 -21.05 0.27 -18.25
N HIS A 271 -21.76 -0.86 -18.12
CA HIS A 271 -23.18 -0.87 -18.42
C HIS A 271 -23.93 -0.08 -17.34
N ALA A 272 -24.97 0.67 -17.72
CA ALA A 272 -25.65 1.56 -16.78
C ALA A 272 -26.15 0.86 -15.49
N TYR A 273 -26.61 -0.39 -15.60
CA TYR A 273 -27.00 -1.21 -14.45
C TYR A 273 -25.84 -1.62 -13.52
N GLU A 274 -24.61 -1.74 -14.01
CA GLU A 274 -23.42 -2.05 -13.19
C GLU A 274 -22.83 -0.79 -12.55
N ALA A 275 -23.06 0.39 -13.15
CA ALA A 275 -22.68 1.66 -12.54
C ALA A 275 -23.40 1.91 -11.19
N ASP A 276 -24.55 1.24 -10.96
CA ASP A 276 -25.29 1.29 -9.69
C ASP A 276 -24.68 0.38 -8.59
N TYR A 277 -23.73 -0.51 -8.93
CA TYR A 277 -23.07 -1.42 -7.98
C TYR A 277 -21.56 -1.12 -7.92
N PRO A 278 -21.08 -0.35 -6.92
CA PRO A 278 -19.71 0.16 -6.85
C PRO A 278 -18.62 -0.92 -6.83
N GLU A 279 -18.93 -2.09 -6.27
CA GLU A 279 -17.96 -3.18 -6.05
C GLU A 279 -17.58 -3.91 -7.36
N ASP A 280 -18.45 -3.86 -8.37
CA ASP A 280 -18.27 -4.55 -9.65
C ASP A 280 -17.56 -3.71 -10.72
N GLN A 281 -17.23 -2.45 -10.40
CA GLN A 281 -16.67 -1.51 -11.37
C GLN A 281 -15.16 -1.66 -11.56
N PHE A 282 -14.46 -2.32 -10.64
CA PHE A 282 -13.01 -2.39 -10.61
C PHE A 282 -12.52 -3.85 -10.76
N ILE A 283 -11.55 -4.05 -11.65
CA ILE A 283 -10.92 -5.34 -11.96
C ILE A 283 -9.98 -5.77 -10.84
N GLY A 284 -9.25 -4.82 -10.26
CA GLY A 284 -8.29 -5.13 -9.20
C GLY A 284 -7.52 -3.91 -8.70
N LYS A 285 -6.89 -4.05 -7.54
CA LYS A 285 -5.99 -3.03 -6.97
C LYS A 285 -4.62 -3.10 -7.64
N MET A 286 -3.89 -2.00 -7.68
CA MET A 286 -2.53 -1.94 -8.22
C MET A 286 -1.74 -0.76 -7.65
N ILE A 287 -0.44 -0.77 -7.91
CA ILE A 287 0.45 0.37 -7.71
C ILE A 287 0.56 1.10 -9.03
N ILE A 288 0.35 2.40 -9.02
CA ILE A 288 0.64 3.28 -10.15
C ILE A 288 1.83 4.14 -9.72
N PHE A 289 2.81 4.31 -10.60
CA PHE A 289 3.97 5.12 -10.29
C PHE A 289 4.39 6.00 -11.45
N PHE A 290 5.04 7.12 -11.14
CA PHE A 290 5.46 8.12 -12.09
C PHE A 290 6.95 8.37 -11.94
N ASP A 291 7.67 8.21 -13.06
CA ASP A 291 9.07 8.61 -13.18
C ASP A 291 9.12 10.11 -13.50
N PRO A 292 9.61 10.98 -12.60
CA PRO A 292 9.73 12.40 -12.85
C PRO A 292 10.80 12.75 -13.88
N VAL A 293 11.78 11.88 -14.14
CA VAL A 293 12.88 12.12 -15.11
C VAL A 293 12.39 11.94 -16.54
N ASP A 294 11.74 10.81 -16.79
CA ASP A 294 11.20 10.45 -18.11
C ASP A 294 9.77 10.95 -18.33
N GLU A 295 9.09 11.34 -17.24
CA GLU A 295 7.73 11.86 -17.21
C GLU A 295 6.70 10.86 -17.74
N VAL A 296 6.89 9.59 -17.37
CA VAL A 296 6.07 8.46 -17.79
C VAL A 296 5.43 7.81 -16.57
N PHE A 297 4.17 7.43 -16.73
CA PHE A 297 3.45 6.59 -15.77
C PHE A 297 3.70 5.12 -16.07
N HIS A 298 3.75 4.34 -15.02
CA HIS A 298 3.87 2.90 -15.03
C HIS A 298 2.93 2.30 -13.98
N ASP A 299 2.71 1.01 -14.09
CA ASP A 299 1.85 0.25 -13.20
C ASP A 299 2.55 -1.03 -12.74
N MET A 300 2.10 -1.55 -11.61
CA MET A 300 2.53 -2.82 -11.05
C MET A 300 1.41 -3.44 -10.24
N LEU A 301 1.26 -4.76 -10.33
CA LEU A 301 0.27 -5.49 -9.56
C LEU A 301 0.62 -5.55 -8.07
N PHE A 302 -0.42 -5.64 -7.25
CA PHE A 302 -0.31 -6.01 -5.84
C PHE A 302 0.13 -7.48 -5.71
N PRO A 303 0.50 -7.95 -4.51
CA PRO A 303 0.74 -9.38 -4.29
C PRO A 303 -0.47 -10.23 -4.71
N ASP A 304 -0.23 -11.44 -5.22
CA ASP A 304 -1.31 -12.31 -5.76
C ASP A 304 -2.46 -12.56 -4.76
N CYS A 305 -2.17 -12.62 -3.45
CA CYS A 305 -3.18 -12.83 -2.42
C CYS A 305 -4.27 -11.74 -2.37
N PHE A 306 -4.04 -10.57 -2.96
CA PHE A 306 -5.01 -9.49 -3.05
C PHE A 306 -6.09 -9.72 -4.11
N TYR A 307 -5.89 -10.67 -5.02
CA TYR A 307 -6.84 -11.01 -6.09
C TYR A 307 -7.54 -12.36 -5.87
N ASP A 308 -7.16 -13.10 -4.82
CA ASP A 308 -7.66 -14.45 -4.55
C ASP A 308 -9.10 -14.48 -3.99
N GLY A 309 -9.74 -13.31 -3.75
CA GLY A 309 -11.15 -13.18 -3.36
C GLY A 309 -11.52 -13.65 -1.95
N ASN A 310 -10.57 -14.15 -1.16
CA ASN A 310 -10.82 -14.77 0.16
C ASN A 310 -10.53 -13.86 1.35
N GLU A 311 -9.96 -12.68 1.12
CA GLU A 311 -9.50 -11.76 2.17
C GLU A 311 -9.92 -10.33 1.84
N PHE A 312 -10.55 -9.66 2.80
CA PHE A 312 -10.86 -8.23 2.67
C PHE A 312 -9.68 -7.42 3.17
N PHE A 313 -9.14 -6.58 2.29
CA PHE A 313 -8.02 -5.72 2.59
C PHE A 313 -8.43 -4.25 2.73
N PHE A 314 -8.25 -3.71 3.92
CA PHE A 314 -8.53 -2.30 4.25
C PHE A 314 -7.27 -1.56 4.67
N GLY A 315 -7.31 -0.23 4.58
CA GLY A 315 -6.24 0.62 5.10
C GLY A 315 -4.88 0.42 4.42
N MET A 316 -4.87 0.01 3.15
CA MET A 316 -3.65 -0.29 2.40
C MET A 316 -2.73 0.94 2.32
N ARG A 317 -1.46 0.76 2.68
CA ARG A 317 -0.43 1.79 2.62
C ARG A 317 0.84 1.24 2.01
N LEU A 318 1.45 2.00 1.11
CA LEU A 318 2.85 1.76 0.75
C LEU A 318 3.72 2.52 1.73
N LEU A 319 4.72 1.85 2.29
CA LEU A 319 5.74 2.43 3.16
C LEU A 319 7.14 2.01 2.69
N VAL A 320 8.15 2.74 3.12
CA VAL A 320 9.55 2.33 2.93
C VAL A 320 9.97 1.53 4.16
N TRP A 321 10.45 0.31 3.95
CA TRP A 321 10.97 -0.57 5.01
C TRP A 321 12.29 -1.17 4.54
N ASN A 322 13.37 -0.97 5.32
CA ASN A 322 14.73 -1.44 4.99
C ASN A 322 15.15 -1.11 3.54
N GLU A 323 15.00 0.15 3.14
CA GLU A 323 15.33 0.65 1.79
C GLU A 323 14.58 -0.04 0.63
N SER A 324 13.49 -0.76 0.95
CA SER A 324 12.63 -1.46 0.01
C SER A 324 11.20 -0.93 0.08
N ILE A 325 10.47 -1.07 -1.02
CA ILE A 325 9.04 -0.75 -1.06
C ILE A 325 8.31 -1.87 -0.36
N SER A 326 7.43 -1.49 0.56
CA SER A 326 6.63 -2.41 1.35
C SER A 326 5.17 -2.01 1.32
N LEU A 327 4.30 -3.00 1.20
CA LEU A 327 2.86 -2.86 1.24
C LEU A 327 2.37 -3.35 2.60
N PHE A 328 1.63 -2.49 3.28
CA PHE A 328 0.99 -2.73 4.56
C PHE A 328 -0.51 -2.79 4.37
N GLY A 329 -1.17 -3.77 4.98
CA GLY A 329 -2.61 -3.94 4.85
C GLY A 329 -3.24 -4.69 6.03
N LEU A 330 -4.45 -4.27 6.41
CA LEU A 330 -5.33 -5.07 7.28
C LEU A 330 -5.79 -6.29 6.48
N GLN A 331 -5.44 -7.47 6.94
CA GLN A 331 -5.89 -8.76 6.44
C GLN A 331 -7.03 -9.23 7.35
N ASN A 332 -8.27 -9.20 6.85
CA ASN A 332 -9.38 -9.83 7.53
C ASN A 332 -9.53 -11.28 7.04
N THR A 333 -9.12 -12.23 7.87
CA THR A 333 -9.41 -13.66 7.64
C THR A 333 -10.77 -13.99 8.23
N PHE A 334 -11.67 -14.62 7.46
CA PHE A 334 -13.00 -15.04 7.94
C PHE A 334 -12.99 -15.99 9.16
N SER A 335 -11.83 -16.55 9.51
CA SER A 335 -11.64 -17.28 10.76
C SER A 335 -11.61 -16.33 11.96
N LYS A 336 -12.41 -16.67 12.99
CA LYS A 336 -12.65 -15.97 14.27
C LYS A 336 -11.42 -15.54 15.11
N LEU A 337 -10.19 -15.52 14.60
CA LEU A 337 -8.99 -15.15 15.38
C LEU A 337 -8.53 -13.69 15.26
N GLY A 338 -9.25 -12.83 14.54
CA GLY A 338 -9.04 -11.39 14.58
C GLY A 338 -8.47 -10.82 13.27
N VAL A 339 -8.51 -9.50 13.19
CA VAL A 339 -7.90 -8.75 12.09
C VAL A 339 -6.39 -8.71 12.35
N SER A 340 -5.59 -9.11 11.36
CA SER A 340 -4.13 -9.07 11.45
C SER A 340 -3.57 -8.18 10.36
N PHE A 341 -2.39 -7.60 10.55
CA PHE A 341 -1.70 -6.90 9.47
C PHE A 341 -0.67 -7.80 8.82
N GLY A 342 -0.58 -7.71 7.49
CA GLY A 342 0.52 -8.27 6.73
C GLY A 342 1.46 -7.19 6.23
N ILE A 343 2.75 -7.55 6.14
CA ILE A 343 3.78 -6.77 5.44
C ILE A 343 4.28 -7.58 4.26
N TRP A 344 4.11 -7.03 3.07
CA TRP A 344 4.68 -7.57 1.83
C TRP A 344 5.78 -6.65 1.35
N VAL A 345 6.95 -7.21 1.05
CA VAL A 345 8.11 -6.44 0.60
C VAL A 345 8.40 -6.82 -0.84
N MET A 346 8.65 -5.81 -1.65
CA MET A 346 9.01 -5.98 -3.04
C MET A 346 10.49 -6.37 -3.14
N ASP A 347 10.77 -7.49 -3.80
CA ASP A 347 12.13 -7.87 -4.18
C ASP A 347 12.61 -6.97 -5.34
N GLU A 348 13.81 -6.41 -5.19
CA GLU A 348 14.46 -5.57 -6.19
C GLU A 348 14.70 -6.32 -7.52
N LEU A 349 14.71 -7.65 -7.49
CA LEU A 349 14.95 -8.52 -8.65
C LEU A 349 13.67 -8.90 -9.43
N GLY A 350 12.49 -8.51 -8.96
CA GLY A 350 11.20 -9.03 -9.45
C GLY A 350 10.72 -8.57 -10.84
N GLY A 351 11.42 -7.62 -11.46
CA GLY A 351 11.02 -7.05 -12.75
C GLY A 351 9.63 -6.38 -12.73
N PRO A 352 8.99 -6.13 -13.89
CA PRO A 352 7.73 -5.38 -13.98
C PRO A 352 6.52 -6.07 -13.34
N LYS A 353 6.66 -7.32 -12.89
CA LYS A 353 5.59 -8.05 -12.18
C LYS A 353 5.65 -7.92 -10.66
N GLY A 354 6.74 -7.39 -10.09
CA GLY A 354 6.93 -7.26 -8.65
C GLY A 354 6.92 -8.62 -7.95
N ALA A 355 8.08 -9.18 -7.63
CA ALA A 355 8.12 -10.36 -6.77
C ALA A 355 7.90 -9.91 -5.33
N TRP A 356 6.70 -10.15 -4.80
CA TRP A 356 6.34 -9.79 -3.43
C TRP A 356 6.61 -10.95 -2.49
N THR A 357 7.37 -10.68 -1.42
CA THR A 357 7.58 -11.63 -0.33
C THR A 357 6.78 -11.19 0.88
N LYS A 358 5.93 -12.06 1.43
CA LYS A 358 5.25 -11.80 2.71
C LYS A 358 6.29 -12.02 3.82
N HIS A 359 6.72 -10.95 4.47
CA HIS A 359 7.79 -11.03 5.47
C HIS A 359 7.26 -11.33 6.87
N ILE A 360 6.16 -10.71 7.29
CA ILE A 360 5.60 -10.89 8.65
C ILE A 360 4.07 -10.71 8.63
N ALA A 361 3.36 -11.57 9.37
CA ALA A 361 1.98 -11.35 9.79
C ALA A 361 2.00 -10.99 11.28
N PHE A 362 1.61 -9.78 11.64
CA PHE A 362 1.45 -9.35 13.03
C PHE A 362 -0.03 -9.35 13.39
N GLU A 363 -0.36 -9.80 14.61
CA GLU A 363 -1.68 -9.58 15.24
C GLU A 363 -1.76 -8.16 15.81
N LEU A 364 -1.50 -7.15 14.97
CA LEU A 364 -1.82 -5.78 15.30
C LEU A 364 -3.22 -5.47 14.75
N THR A 365 -3.95 -4.60 15.41
CA THR A 365 -5.29 -4.16 14.96
C THR A 365 -5.30 -2.67 14.60
N GLU A 366 -4.19 -1.98 14.88
CA GLU A 366 -3.98 -0.54 14.75
C GLU A 366 -3.39 -0.15 13.38
N LYS A 367 -3.88 0.94 12.82
CA LYS A 367 -3.54 1.46 11.48
C LYS A 367 -2.10 2.01 11.43
N PRO A 368 -1.26 1.60 10.47
CA PRO A 368 0.11 2.09 10.37
C PRO A 368 0.14 3.54 9.86
N LEU A 369 0.99 4.35 10.51
CA LEU A 369 1.23 5.76 10.17
C LEU A 369 2.56 5.96 9.47
N ALA A 370 3.66 5.44 10.01
CA ALA A 370 5.01 5.59 9.47
C ALA A 370 6.03 4.63 10.12
N PHE A 371 7.06 4.24 9.38
CA PHE A 371 8.26 3.62 9.95
C PHE A 371 9.26 4.68 10.39
N LEU A 372 9.81 4.53 11.59
CA LEU A 372 10.89 5.38 12.09
C LEU A 372 12.25 4.80 11.73
N ASN A 373 12.35 3.47 11.70
CA ASN A 373 13.51 2.68 11.24
C ASN A 373 13.05 1.25 10.87
N SER A 374 13.98 0.29 10.82
CA SER A 374 13.70 -1.11 10.48
C SER A 374 12.74 -1.81 11.43
N ASP A 375 12.76 -1.43 12.71
CA ASP A 375 12.12 -2.18 13.79
C ASP A 375 11.03 -1.36 14.50
N GLU A 376 10.95 -0.05 14.26
CA GLU A 376 10.03 0.85 14.96
C GLU A 376 8.99 1.44 14.01
N ILE A 377 7.72 1.23 14.35
CA ILE A 377 6.56 1.70 13.59
C ILE A 377 5.64 2.54 14.49
N LEU A 378 5.11 3.61 13.91
CA LEU A 378 4.00 4.38 14.48
C LEU A 378 2.67 3.84 13.96
N LEU A 379 1.75 3.63 14.87
CA LEU A 379 0.40 3.13 14.63
C LEU A 379 -0.64 4.11 15.20
N ALA A 380 -1.87 4.02 14.73
CA ALA A 380 -3.03 4.70 15.30
C ALA A 380 -4.11 3.67 15.66
N ASP A 381 -4.62 3.71 16.89
CA ASP A 381 -5.77 2.90 17.28
C ASP A 381 -7.10 3.57 16.85
N THR A 382 -8.19 2.81 16.96
CA THR A 382 -9.55 3.28 16.63
C THR A 382 -10.06 4.38 17.56
N ASN A 383 -9.41 4.61 18.70
CA ASN A 383 -9.72 5.67 19.66
C ASN A 383 -8.89 6.95 19.40
N GLY A 384 -8.10 6.95 18.32
CA GLY A 384 -7.21 8.03 17.97
C GLY A 384 -6.01 8.17 18.91
N HIS A 385 -5.51 7.13 19.56
CA HIS A 385 -4.19 7.21 20.19
C HIS A 385 -3.11 6.92 19.17
N VAL A 386 -2.03 7.70 19.25
CA VAL A 386 -0.80 7.36 18.51
C VAL A 386 0.01 6.39 19.35
N ILE A 387 0.37 5.26 18.76
CA ILE A 387 1.07 4.16 19.38
C ILE A 387 2.43 4.01 18.73
N PHE A 388 3.44 3.83 19.56
CA PHE A 388 4.76 3.41 19.15
C PHE A 388 4.90 1.91 19.37
N TYR A 389 5.27 1.17 18.34
CA TYR A 389 5.44 -0.28 18.39
C TYR A 389 6.81 -0.69 17.86
N ASN A 390 7.50 -1.55 18.60
CA ASN A 390 8.78 -2.12 18.19
C ASN A 390 8.60 -3.58 17.78
N LEU A 391 8.89 -3.90 16.52
CA LEU A 391 8.69 -5.19 15.87
C LEU A 391 9.54 -6.30 16.54
N SER A 392 10.78 -5.98 16.90
CA SER A 392 11.74 -6.94 17.47
C SER A 392 11.42 -7.33 18.91
N THR A 393 11.11 -6.33 19.75
CA THR A 393 10.80 -6.54 21.17
C THR A 393 9.32 -6.81 21.43
N LYS A 394 8.45 -6.56 20.45
CA LYS A 394 6.98 -6.61 20.55
C LYS A 394 6.42 -5.69 21.63
N LYS A 395 7.15 -4.63 21.99
CA LYS A 395 6.71 -3.65 22.98
C LYS A 395 5.87 -2.57 22.32
N LEU A 396 4.78 -2.23 23.00
CA LEU A 396 3.83 -1.19 22.60
C LEU A 396 3.81 -0.08 23.65
N ASN A 397 3.92 1.17 23.21
CA ASN A 397 3.86 2.36 24.06
C ASN A 397 2.85 3.36 23.49
N HIS A 398 1.88 3.80 24.29
CA HIS A 398 1.00 4.90 23.92
C HIS A 398 1.72 6.24 24.05
N LEU A 399 1.69 7.05 23.00
CA LEU A 399 2.17 8.42 23.05
C LEU A 399 1.08 9.31 23.67
N PRO A 400 1.45 10.40 24.37
CA PRO A 400 0.51 11.36 24.95
C PRO A 400 -0.10 12.27 23.86
N ILE A 401 -0.59 11.67 22.77
CA ILE A 401 -1.12 12.32 21.58
C ILE A 401 -2.38 11.58 21.19
N GLN A 402 -3.48 12.33 21.14
CA GLN A 402 -4.78 11.80 20.76
C GLN A 402 -5.45 12.68 19.70
N SER A 403 -6.15 12.05 18.76
CA SER A 403 -7.14 12.70 17.88
C SER A 403 -8.54 12.33 18.32
N VAL A 404 -9.48 13.22 18.07
CA VAL A 404 -10.90 13.00 18.34
C VAL A 404 -11.56 12.08 17.29
N ARG A 405 -10.97 11.98 16.09
CA ARG A 405 -11.44 11.15 14.97
C ARG A 405 -10.29 10.33 14.38
N ASP A 406 -10.56 9.09 13.97
CA ASP A 406 -9.62 8.16 13.29
C ASP A 406 -9.43 8.53 11.80
N ASP A 407 -10.45 9.16 11.20
CA ASP A 407 -10.61 9.23 9.75
C ASP A 407 -9.61 10.14 9.00
N ASP A 408 -8.68 10.81 9.70
CA ASP A 408 -7.84 11.87 9.08
C ASP A 408 -6.38 11.90 9.58
N TYR A 409 -5.87 10.76 10.07
CA TYR A 409 -4.45 10.62 10.35
C TYR A 409 -3.63 10.45 9.07
N LYS A 410 -2.77 11.45 8.81
CA LYS A 410 -1.65 11.30 7.89
C LYS A 410 -0.38 11.74 8.61
N ALA A 411 0.62 10.87 8.55
CA ALA A 411 1.94 11.12 9.11
C ALA A 411 2.99 11.04 7.99
N VAL A 412 4.00 11.89 8.07
CA VAL A 412 5.18 11.80 7.20
C VAL A 412 6.45 11.96 8.03
N VAL A 413 7.43 11.10 7.80
CA VAL A 413 8.75 11.20 8.45
C VAL A 413 9.48 12.39 7.84
N TYR A 414 9.62 13.45 8.62
CA TYR A 414 10.14 14.72 8.16
C TYR A 414 11.66 14.81 8.37
N VAL A 415 12.37 15.15 7.29
CA VAL A 415 13.81 15.37 7.31
C VAL A 415 14.10 16.87 7.44
N ASN A 416 14.83 17.24 8.48
CA ASN A 416 15.27 18.62 8.68
C ASN A 416 16.30 19.03 7.62
N SER A 417 16.00 20.06 6.82
CA SER A 417 16.83 20.45 5.67
C SER A 417 16.89 21.98 5.50
N ILE A 418 17.99 22.46 4.91
CA ILE A 418 18.16 23.87 4.50
C ILE A 418 17.80 24.11 3.02
N VAL A 419 17.19 23.14 2.35
CA VAL A 419 16.72 23.30 0.96
C VAL A 419 15.64 24.39 0.90
N SER A 420 15.86 25.38 0.03
CA SER A 420 14.93 26.51 -0.14
C SER A 420 13.75 26.13 -1.05
N VAL A 421 12.54 26.58 -0.69
CA VAL A 421 11.33 26.47 -1.53
C VAL A 421 11.16 27.65 -2.49
N LEU A 422 11.94 28.72 -2.30
CA LEU A 422 11.90 29.91 -3.15
C LEU A 422 12.85 29.80 -4.35
N GLY A 423 13.81 28.86 -4.29
CA GLY A 423 14.84 28.68 -5.31
C GLY A 423 16.20 29.29 -4.93
N GLY A 424 17.20 29.08 -5.78
CA GLY A 424 18.56 29.64 -5.63
C GLY A 424 19.66 28.61 -5.31
N ASN A 425 19.31 27.44 -4.76
CA ASN A 425 20.28 26.42 -4.34
C ASN A 425 20.09 25.10 -5.12
N ARG A 426 20.56 25.04 -6.38
CA ARG A 426 20.43 23.84 -7.22
C ARG A 426 21.26 22.67 -6.69
N LEU A 427 20.63 21.70 -6.02
CA LEU A 427 21.29 20.48 -5.54
C LEU A 427 22.08 19.83 -6.69
N GLY A 428 23.40 19.90 -6.62
CA GLY A 428 24.29 19.19 -7.54
C GLY A 428 24.68 17.86 -6.91
N ARG A 429 23.83 16.84 -7.01
CA ARG A 429 24.30 15.46 -6.77
C ARG A 429 25.21 15.07 -7.94
N ARG A 430 26.34 14.40 -7.64
CA ARG A 430 27.23 13.88 -8.68
C ARG A 430 26.51 12.74 -9.39
N ASP A 431 26.65 12.69 -10.72
CA ASP A 431 26.37 11.50 -11.49
C ASP A 431 27.44 10.45 -11.12
N ASP A 432 27.03 9.22 -10.81
CA ASP A 432 27.93 8.06 -10.54
C ASP A 432 28.67 7.57 -11.81
N SER A 433 29.02 8.48 -12.72
CA SER A 433 29.66 8.15 -14.00
C SER A 433 31.01 8.85 -14.25
N SER A 434 31.56 9.62 -13.31
CA SER A 434 32.92 10.16 -13.45
C SER A 434 33.90 9.51 -12.49
N ASN A 435 34.74 8.61 -13.02
CA ASN A 435 36.03 8.24 -12.45
C ASN A 435 36.84 9.51 -12.16
N ASP A 436 37.01 9.87 -10.88
CA ASP A 436 38.25 10.47 -10.35
C ASP A 436 38.23 10.49 -8.81
N ALA A 437 39.10 9.64 -8.26
CA ALA A 437 39.69 9.59 -6.92
C ALA A 437 38.77 9.60 -5.68
N GLU A 438 38.66 8.41 -5.09
CA GLU A 438 38.36 8.13 -3.69
C GLU A 438 39.07 9.08 -2.71
N ILE A 439 38.31 9.64 -1.79
CA ILE A 439 38.80 9.84 -0.42
C ILE A 439 37.88 9.00 0.47
N LEU A 440 38.28 7.74 0.64
CA LEU A 440 37.93 6.93 1.80
C LEU A 440 38.31 7.71 3.07
N ILE A 441 37.33 8.08 3.88
CA ILE A 441 37.55 8.17 5.33
C ILE A 441 36.84 6.96 5.94
N LEU A 442 37.60 5.89 6.06
CA LEU A 442 37.33 4.82 7.01
C LEU A 442 37.48 5.39 8.42
N VAL A 443 36.42 5.35 9.23
CA VAL A 443 36.58 5.09 10.67
C VAL A 443 35.54 4.04 11.08
N GLN A 444 36.08 2.97 11.64
CA GLN A 444 35.43 1.76 12.11
C GLN A 444 34.41 2.04 13.22
N GLY A 445 33.21 1.46 13.08
CA GLY A 445 32.32 1.07 14.16
C GLY A 445 31.86 -0.36 13.88
N ARG A 446 32.11 -1.28 14.80
CA ARG A 446 32.13 -2.74 14.60
C ARG A 446 30.74 -3.32 14.35
N SER A 447 30.60 -4.09 13.27
CA SER A 447 29.91 -5.38 13.27
C SER A 447 30.55 -6.24 12.17
N THR A 448 31.15 -7.34 12.59
CA THR A 448 31.89 -8.29 11.78
C THR A 448 30.99 -8.94 10.73
N VAL A 449 31.04 -8.44 9.49
CA VAL A 449 30.64 -9.21 8.31
C VAL A 449 31.87 -9.99 7.86
N GLN A 450 31.92 -11.29 8.21
CA GLN A 450 32.81 -12.22 7.52
C GLN A 450 32.22 -12.44 6.12
N ILE A 451 32.95 -11.95 5.12
CA ILE A 451 32.78 -12.33 3.72
C ILE A 451 33.07 -13.83 3.63
N ILE A 452 32.05 -14.64 3.37
CA ILE A 452 32.26 -16.03 2.95
C ILE A 452 32.46 -15.99 1.44
N ASP A 453 33.71 -16.23 1.05
CA ASP A 453 34.18 -16.42 -0.33
C ASP A 453 33.49 -17.65 -0.94
N ALA A 454 32.82 -17.45 -2.08
CA ALA A 454 32.03 -18.45 -2.80
C ALA A 454 32.87 -19.53 -3.51
N SER A 455 34.13 -19.74 -3.12
CA SER A 455 35.04 -20.72 -3.72
C SER A 455 35.54 -21.84 -2.78
N ALA A 456 35.17 -21.84 -1.49
CA ALA A 456 35.71 -22.79 -0.50
C ALA A 456 34.84 -24.03 -0.21
N ILE A 457 33.69 -24.22 -0.87
CA ILE A 457 32.81 -25.39 -0.61
C ILE A 457 33.22 -26.65 -1.41
N LEU A 458 34.19 -26.57 -2.32
CA LEU A 458 34.51 -27.68 -3.22
C LEU A 458 35.72 -28.57 -2.85
N GLN A 459 36.38 -28.40 -1.70
CA GLN A 459 37.62 -29.18 -1.41
C GLN A 459 37.80 -29.71 0.02
N ALA A 460 36.74 -29.92 0.80
CA ALA A 460 36.84 -30.59 2.09
C ALA A 460 35.96 -31.85 2.22
N GLU A 461 35.57 -32.45 1.09
CA GLU A 461 35.29 -33.89 1.04
C GLU A 461 36.62 -34.63 0.83
N ILE A 462 36.96 -35.51 1.77
CA ILE A 462 38.05 -36.51 1.80
C ILE A 462 38.93 -36.31 3.05
N SER A 463 38.40 -36.73 4.19
CA SER A 463 39.20 -37.43 5.22
C SER A 463 38.30 -38.26 6.14
N HIS A 464 38.35 -39.57 5.90
CA HIS A 464 37.89 -40.72 6.69
C HIS A 464 37.81 -40.49 8.22
N SER A 465 36.65 -40.67 8.86
CA SER A 465 36.00 -41.94 9.28
C SER A 465 36.15 -42.18 10.79
N LYS A 466 35.04 -42.37 11.50
CA LYS A 466 34.70 -43.61 12.24
C LYS A 466 33.48 -43.46 13.18
N TYR A 467 32.44 -44.24 12.88
CA TYR A 467 31.40 -44.87 13.74
C TYR A 467 30.48 -43.95 14.60
N THR A 468 29.14 -44.09 14.68
CA THR A 468 28.15 -45.12 14.28
C THR A 468 26.71 -44.54 14.37
N SER A 469 25.93 -44.73 13.29
CA SER A 469 24.46 -44.99 13.17
C SER A 469 23.39 -44.35 14.11
N SER A 470 22.56 -43.47 13.52
CA SER A 470 21.08 -43.58 13.45
C SER A 470 20.55 -42.65 12.34
N PRO A 471 19.52 -43.00 11.53
CA PRO A 471 19.21 -42.27 10.31
C PRO A 471 18.32 -41.03 10.56
N LEU A 472 18.74 -39.90 9.96
CA LEU A 472 17.93 -38.70 9.75
C LEU A 472 16.75 -39.01 8.81
N SER A 473 15.53 -38.71 9.25
CA SER A 473 14.39 -38.49 8.38
C SER A 473 14.57 -37.16 7.66
N HIS A 474 14.62 -37.18 6.33
CA HIS A 474 14.42 -35.99 5.49
C HIS A 474 13.09 -35.32 5.87
N SER A 475 13.10 -34.08 6.37
CA SER A 475 11.88 -33.26 6.41
C SER A 475 11.60 -32.77 4.99
N ILE A 476 10.70 -33.49 4.32
CA ILE A 476 10.08 -33.10 3.05
C ILE A 476 9.31 -31.80 3.32
N LEU A 477 9.58 -30.74 2.55
CA LEU A 477 8.66 -29.60 2.44
C LEU A 477 7.31 -30.15 1.92
N GLU A 478 6.31 -30.22 2.79
CA GLU A 478 4.99 -30.69 2.40
C GLU A 478 4.40 -29.77 1.33
N LYS A 479 3.92 -30.37 0.24
CA LYS A 479 3.27 -29.62 -0.84
C LYS A 479 1.92 -29.08 -0.36
N THR A 480 1.79 -27.77 -0.30
CA THR A 480 0.51 -27.09 -0.04
C THR A 480 -0.36 -27.09 -1.30
N HIS A 481 -1.67 -27.18 -1.12
CA HIS A 481 -2.66 -27.20 -2.20
C HIS A 481 -3.84 -26.27 -1.84
N SER A 482 -4.59 -25.82 -2.86
CA SER A 482 -5.81 -25.04 -2.67
C SER A 482 -7.01 -25.96 -2.40
N TYR A 483 -7.84 -25.58 -1.43
CA TYR A 483 -9.05 -26.28 -1.04
C TYR A 483 -10.23 -25.32 -0.90
N SER A 484 -11.47 -25.78 -1.01
CA SER A 484 -12.69 -25.00 -0.73
C SER A 484 -13.73 -25.86 -0.04
N VAL A 485 -14.55 -25.25 0.82
CA VAL A 485 -15.64 -25.93 1.51
C VAL A 485 -16.95 -25.54 0.89
N TRP A 486 -17.69 -26.54 0.45
CA TRP A 486 -18.97 -26.37 -0.24
C TRP A 486 -20.11 -26.95 0.57
N ALA A 487 -21.20 -26.20 0.67
CA ALA A 487 -22.49 -26.71 1.08
C ALA A 487 -23.15 -27.39 -0.10
N ILE A 488 -23.52 -28.66 0.11
CA ILE A 488 -24.19 -29.47 -0.90
C ILE A 488 -25.70 -29.46 -0.60
N PRO A 489 -26.54 -29.02 -1.56
CA PRO A 489 -27.99 -29.06 -1.38
C PRO A 489 -28.53 -30.49 -1.19
N PRO A 490 -29.77 -30.65 -0.69
CA PRO A 490 -30.46 -31.93 -0.68
C PRO A 490 -30.53 -32.53 -2.10
N ASP A 491 -30.62 -33.85 -2.21
CA ASP A 491 -30.61 -34.53 -3.52
C ASP A 491 -31.72 -34.02 -4.45
N GLU A 492 -32.91 -33.76 -3.92
CA GLU A 492 -34.04 -33.21 -4.70
C GLU A 492 -33.74 -31.83 -5.30
N VAL A 493 -33.09 -30.96 -4.53
CA VAL A 493 -32.68 -29.62 -4.97
C VAL A 493 -31.51 -29.71 -5.94
N SER A 494 -30.54 -30.58 -5.64
CA SER A 494 -29.39 -30.82 -6.52
C SER A 494 -29.84 -31.33 -7.89
N ILE A 495 -30.81 -32.25 -7.95
CA ILE A 495 -31.40 -32.72 -9.22
C ILE A 495 -32.06 -31.57 -9.97
N ARG A 496 -32.81 -30.71 -9.27
CA ARG A 496 -33.50 -29.57 -9.86
C ARG A 496 -32.53 -28.54 -10.43
N VAL A 497 -31.53 -28.14 -9.65
CA VAL A 497 -30.47 -27.20 -10.08
C VAL A 497 -29.64 -27.81 -11.21
N LYS A 498 -29.30 -29.09 -11.13
CA LYS A 498 -28.52 -29.80 -12.16
C LYS A 498 -29.23 -29.78 -13.53
N LYS A 499 -30.57 -29.92 -13.58
CA LYS A 499 -31.34 -29.81 -14.83
C LYS A 499 -31.18 -28.43 -15.48
N VAL A 500 -31.15 -27.38 -14.68
CA VAL A 500 -30.97 -26.00 -15.17
C VAL A 500 -29.54 -25.82 -15.68
N MET A 501 -28.55 -26.28 -14.92
CA MET A 501 -27.13 -26.26 -15.32
C MET A 501 -26.90 -27.03 -16.62
N GLU A 502 -27.52 -28.20 -16.77
CA GLU A 502 -27.46 -29.02 -17.99
C GLU A 502 -28.10 -28.31 -19.19
N GLY A 503 -29.26 -27.68 -19.00
CA GLY A 503 -29.94 -26.91 -20.04
C GLY A 503 -29.12 -25.71 -20.50
N LEU A 504 -28.48 -25.00 -19.57
CA LEU A 504 -27.55 -23.91 -19.89
C LEU A 504 -26.30 -24.44 -20.60
N ARG A 505 -25.69 -25.52 -20.11
CA ARG A 505 -24.50 -26.11 -20.74
C ARG A 505 -24.76 -26.64 -22.13
N ALA A 506 -25.94 -27.22 -22.38
CA ALA A 506 -26.33 -27.73 -23.70
C ALA A 506 -26.45 -26.61 -24.75
N GLU A 507 -26.86 -25.41 -24.33
CA GLU A 507 -27.07 -24.27 -25.21
C GLU A 507 -25.81 -23.40 -25.35
N PHE A 508 -25.07 -23.19 -24.26
CA PHE A 508 -23.96 -22.22 -24.21
C PHE A 508 -22.58 -22.84 -23.98
N GLY A 509 -22.48 -24.17 -23.78
CA GLY A 509 -21.23 -24.87 -23.47
C GLY A 509 -20.79 -24.70 -22.00
N GLY A 510 -19.55 -25.06 -21.66
CA GLY A 510 -18.99 -24.95 -20.31
C GLY A 510 -18.74 -26.30 -19.61
N PRO A 511 -17.89 -26.34 -18.56
CA PRO A 511 -17.56 -27.56 -17.84
C PRO A 511 -18.73 -28.06 -16.97
N GLU A 512 -18.74 -29.35 -16.65
CA GLU A 512 -19.67 -29.93 -15.67
C GLU A 512 -19.14 -29.68 -14.25
N ILE A 513 -20.02 -29.22 -13.37
CA ILE A 513 -19.75 -29.07 -11.94
C ILE A 513 -21.00 -29.47 -11.16
N GLU A 514 -20.80 -30.03 -9.96
CA GLU A 514 -21.92 -30.40 -9.08
C GLU A 514 -22.61 -29.14 -8.54
N PRO A 515 -23.94 -29.13 -8.35
CA PRO A 515 -24.62 -28.06 -7.64
C PRO A 515 -24.05 -27.90 -6.23
N HIS A 516 -23.51 -26.72 -5.93
CA HIS A 516 -22.86 -26.44 -4.66
C HIS A 516 -22.97 -24.96 -4.30
N ILE A 517 -22.88 -24.67 -3.01
CA ILE A 517 -22.81 -23.31 -2.47
C ILE A 517 -21.42 -23.17 -1.82
N PRO A 518 -20.52 -22.31 -2.34
CA PRO A 518 -19.21 -22.11 -1.72
C PRO A 518 -19.39 -21.42 -0.37
N VAL A 519 -19.14 -22.13 0.74
CA VAL A 519 -19.25 -21.60 2.11
C VAL A 519 -17.93 -21.00 2.56
N VAL A 520 -16.83 -21.61 2.13
CA VAL A 520 -15.47 -21.11 2.34
C VAL A 520 -14.74 -21.18 1.01
N GLY A 521 -14.19 -20.03 0.58
CA GLY A 521 -13.41 -19.91 -0.65
C GLY A 521 -12.07 -20.65 -0.59
N SER A 522 -11.13 -20.28 -1.46
CA SER A 522 -9.86 -21.00 -1.61
C SER A 522 -8.94 -20.87 -0.40
N ILE A 523 -8.67 -21.97 0.30
CA ILE A 523 -7.70 -22.05 1.38
C ILE A 523 -6.47 -22.83 0.90
N ARG A 524 -5.26 -22.28 1.07
CA ARG A 524 -4.00 -22.99 0.77
C ARG A 524 -3.36 -23.55 2.02
N MET A 525 -3.32 -24.88 2.13
CA MET A 525 -2.77 -25.57 3.30
C MET A 525 -2.12 -26.90 2.89
N ALA A 526 -1.33 -27.48 3.80
CA ALA A 526 -0.93 -28.88 3.68
C ALA A 526 -2.18 -29.78 3.80
N HIS A 527 -2.12 -30.97 3.20
CA HIS A 527 -3.27 -31.87 3.15
C HIS A 527 -3.73 -32.32 4.54
N GLU A 528 -2.80 -32.58 5.45
CA GLU A 528 -3.14 -33.02 6.81
C GLU A 528 -3.75 -31.87 7.64
N ASP A 529 -3.21 -30.65 7.50
CA ASP A 529 -3.70 -29.48 8.22
C ASP A 529 -5.14 -29.12 7.84
N VAL A 530 -5.47 -29.13 6.54
CA VAL A 530 -6.83 -28.79 6.10
C VAL A 530 -7.86 -29.83 6.55
N LEU A 531 -7.47 -31.11 6.61
CA LEU A 531 -8.35 -32.17 7.10
C LEU A 531 -8.59 -32.03 8.60
N ASN A 532 -7.55 -31.68 9.36
CA ASN A 532 -7.65 -31.43 10.80
C ASN A 532 -8.54 -30.22 11.08
N GLU A 533 -8.33 -29.11 10.38
CA GLU A 533 -9.17 -27.90 10.51
C GLU A 533 -10.63 -28.17 10.10
N PHE A 534 -10.86 -28.85 8.97
CA PHE A 534 -12.20 -29.22 8.54
C PHE A 534 -12.91 -30.14 9.56
N THR A 535 -12.20 -31.12 10.10
CA THR A 535 -12.74 -32.04 11.12
C THR A 535 -13.00 -31.32 12.44
N ASN A 536 -12.08 -30.47 12.90
CA ASN A 536 -12.24 -29.65 14.10
C ASN A 536 -13.41 -28.67 13.97
N TYR A 537 -13.59 -28.06 12.78
CA TYR A 537 -14.72 -27.19 12.48
C TYR A 537 -16.06 -27.93 12.62
N LEU A 538 -16.13 -29.17 12.12
CA LEU A 538 -17.32 -30.01 12.20
C LEU A 538 -17.60 -30.53 13.62
N GLN A 539 -16.56 -30.81 14.41
CA GLN A 539 -16.69 -31.34 15.78
C GLN A 539 -16.93 -30.25 16.84
N SER A 540 -16.40 -29.05 16.64
CA SER A 540 -16.49 -27.94 17.61
C SER A 540 -17.84 -27.22 17.61
N ARG A 541 -18.73 -27.53 16.66
CA ARG A 541 -20.05 -26.90 16.53
C ARG A 541 -21.17 -27.92 16.49
N VAL A 542 -22.25 -27.63 17.22
CA VAL A 542 -23.57 -28.14 16.88
C VAL A 542 -24.01 -27.35 15.63
N ILE A 543 -23.66 -27.84 14.44
CA ILE A 543 -24.14 -27.25 13.19
C ILE A 543 -25.60 -27.67 13.06
N SER A 544 -26.52 -26.85 13.58
CA SER A 544 -27.94 -26.99 13.31
C SER A 544 -28.19 -26.72 11.83
N GLY A 545 -28.85 -27.64 11.12
CA GLY A 545 -29.17 -27.47 9.70
C GLY A 545 -29.83 -26.11 9.43
N TYR A 546 -29.24 -25.36 8.50
CA TYR A 546 -29.71 -24.01 8.17
C TYR A 546 -30.45 -24.02 6.84
N LYS A 547 -31.30 -23.00 6.68
CA LYS A 547 -32.24 -22.86 5.57
C LYS A 547 -31.71 -21.80 4.61
N ALA A 548 -31.45 -22.21 3.37
CA ALA A 548 -31.01 -21.37 2.26
C ALA A 548 -32.23 -20.86 1.50
N GLU A 549 -32.37 -19.55 1.35
CA GLU A 549 -33.43 -18.91 0.57
C GLU A 549 -32.84 -18.26 -0.66
N VAL A 550 -33.25 -18.69 -1.84
CA VAL A 550 -32.84 -18.06 -3.09
C VAL A 550 -33.61 -16.76 -3.23
N SER A 551 -32.92 -15.65 -3.47
CA SER A 551 -33.52 -14.33 -3.62
C SER A 551 -33.64 -13.89 -5.08
N ARG A 552 -32.57 -14.06 -5.88
CA ARG A 552 -32.56 -13.66 -7.30
C ARG A 552 -31.46 -14.36 -8.11
N LEU A 553 -31.48 -14.18 -9.44
CA LEU A 553 -30.37 -14.51 -10.33
C LEU A 553 -29.30 -13.40 -10.31
N VAL A 554 -28.03 -13.79 -10.40
CA VAL A 554 -26.87 -12.89 -10.43
C VAL A 554 -25.97 -13.26 -11.61
N PHE A 555 -25.35 -12.24 -12.20
CA PHE A 555 -24.47 -12.35 -13.35
C PHE A 555 -23.15 -11.66 -13.01
N ARG A 556 -22.03 -12.38 -13.06
CA ARG A 556 -20.70 -11.80 -12.84
C ARG A 556 -19.85 -11.87 -14.11
N SER A 557 -18.83 -11.04 -14.18
CA SER A 557 -17.75 -11.12 -15.18
C SER A 557 -16.79 -12.29 -14.92
N SER A 558 -16.87 -12.91 -13.75
CA SER A 558 -16.07 -14.08 -13.37
C SER A 558 -16.39 -15.33 -14.19
N TYR A 559 -15.34 -16.03 -14.64
CA TYR A 559 -15.45 -17.35 -15.28
C TYR A 559 -16.25 -18.33 -14.42
N TYR A 560 -15.99 -18.35 -13.11
CA TYR A 560 -16.53 -19.31 -12.15
C TYR A 560 -17.93 -18.94 -11.62
N GLN A 561 -18.43 -17.73 -11.89
CA GLN A 561 -19.73 -17.22 -11.39
C GLN A 561 -20.49 -16.47 -12.50
N CYS A 562 -20.47 -16.99 -13.73
CA CYS A 562 -21.03 -16.32 -14.90
C CYS A 562 -22.56 -16.11 -14.79
N VAL A 563 -23.28 -17.15 -14.34
CA VAL A 563 -24.69 -17.10 -13.93
C VAL A 563 -24.80 -17.86 -12.62
N SER A 564 -25.34 -17.24 -11.58
CA SER A 564 -25.43 -17.80 -10.23
C SER A 564 -26.78 -17.48 -9.58
N LEU A 565 -27.20 -18.26 -8.58
CA LEU A 565 -28.34 -17.91 -7.73
C LEU A 565 -27.84 -17.16 -6.50
N LEU A 566 -28.41 -16.01 -6.17
CA LEU A 566 -28.15 -15.35 -4.89
C LEU A 566 -28.93 -16.06 -3.79
N VAL A 567 -28.23 -16.50 -2.76
CA VAL A 567 -28.81 -17.16 -1.59
C VAL A 567 -28.65 -16.25 -0.40
N ASP A 568 -29.78 -15.80 0.14
CA ASP A 568 -29.85 -15.12 1.42
C ASP A 568 -29.80 -16.19 2.51
N SER A 569 -28.78 -16.10 3.37
CA SER A 569 -28.58 -17.04 4.46
C SER A 569 -28.83 -16.33 5.79
N SER A 570 -29.65 -16.93 6.65
CA SER A 570 -29.76 -16.56 8.08
C SER A 570 -28.54 -17.08 8.87
N PHE A 571 -27.35 -16.99 8.27
CA PHE A 571 -26.12 -17.41 8.90
C PHE A 571 -25.76 -16.41 10.00
N SER A 572 -26.18 -16.72 11.23
CA SER A 572 -25.73 -16.05 12.45
C SER A 572 -24.26 -16.44 12.74
N CYS A 573 -23.35 -15.98 11.90
CA CYS A 573 -22.02 -15.62 12.35
C CYS A 573 -22.06 -14.11 12.46
N LYS A 574 -22.25 -13.59 13.69
CA LYS A 574 -22.28 -12.16 13.97
C LYS A 574 -21.08 -11.48 13.31
N ASN A 575 -21.29 -10.88 12.13
CA ASN A 575 -20.89 -9.51 11.77
C ASN A 575 -21.10 -9.14 10.29
N TYR A 576 -21.54 -10.03 9.39
CA TYR A 576 -22.00 -9.64 8.04
C TYR A 576 -23.09 -10.59 7.55
N GLU A 577 -24.15 -10.04 6.93
CA GLU A 577 -25.12 -10.81 6.14
C GLU A 577 -24.36 -11.47 4.98
N ALA A 578 -23.99 -12.74 5.11
CA ALA A 578 -23.26 -13.45 4.06
C ALA A 578 -24.26 -13.96 3.00
N THR A 579 -24.26 -13.29 1.85
CA THR A 579 -24.89 -13.77 0.62
C THR A 579 -23.97 -14.76 -0.08
N PHE A 580 -24.51 -15.88 -0.54
CA PHE A 580 -23.76 -16.89 -1.28
C PHE A 580 -24.26 -17.02 -2.72
N GLU A 581 -23.36 -17.33 -3.65
CA GLU A 581 -23.66 -17.40 -5.09
C GLU A 581 -23.32 -18.77 -5.68
N PRO A 582 -24.14 -19.81 -5.49
CA PRO A 582 -24.03 -21.08 -6.22
C PRO A 582 -24.04 -20.88 -7.75
N PRO A 583 -23.02 -21.38 -8.47
CA PRO A 583 -22.93 -21.21 -9.92
C PRO A 583 -23.94 -22.13 -10.64
N LEU A 584 -24.71 -21.55 -11.55
CA LEU A 584 -25.53 -22.27 -12.53
C LEU A 584 -24.78 -22.50 -13.85
N TRP A 585 -23.84 -21.62 -14.19
CA TRP A 585 -23.06 -21.72 -15.43
C TRP A 585 -21.66 -21.09 -15.26
N VAL A 586 -20.65 -21.80 -15.77
CA VAL A 586 -19.23 -21.44 -15.72
C VAL A 586 -18.72 -21.30 -17.16
N SER A 587 -18.30 -20.11 -17.57
CA SER A 587 -17.89 -19.85 -18.97
C SER A 587 -17.28 -18.46 -19.16
N ASP A 588 -16.38 -18.31 -20.13
CA ASP A 588 -15.72 -17.04 -20.51
C ASP A 588 -16.45 -16.32 -21.68
N ARG A 589 -17.78 -16.48 -21.75
CA ARG A 589 -18.57 -16.04 -22.93
C ARG A 589 -19.08 -14.60 -22.80
N ARG A 590 -19.31 -13.99 -23.97
CA ARG A 590 -19.70 -12.58 -24.14
C ARG A 590 -21.09 -12.27 -23.54
N ARG A 591 -21.28 -11.02 -23.11
CA ARG A 591 -22.43 -10.48 -22.38
C ARG A 591 -23.81 -10.75 -23.01
N GLU A 592 -23.90 -10.80 -24.34
CA GLU A 592 -25.13 -11.11 -25.08
C GLU A 592 -25.63 -12.54 -24.88
N GLU A 593 -24.71 -13.50 -24.67
CA GLU A 593 -25.05 -14.88 -24.35
C GLU A 593 -25.56 -15.01 -22.90
N LYS A 594 -25.13 -14.12 -21.99
CA LYS A 594 -25.58 -14.11 -20.59
C LYS A 594 -27.05 -13.71 -20.45
N LYS A 595 -27.52 -12.73 -21.24
CA LYS A 595 -28.94 -12.35 -21.26
C LYS A 595 -29.83 -13.47 -21.82
N LYS A 596 -29.36 -14.19 -22.84
CA LYS A 596 -30.04 -15.38 -23.36
C LYS A 596 -30.04 -16.52 -22.33
N ALA A 597 -28.96 -16.66 -21.57
CA ALA A 597 -28.89 -17.61 -20.47
C ALA A 597 -29.91 -17.30 -19.37
N GLU A 598 -30.17 -16.03 -19.05
CA GLU A 598 -31.23 -15.64 -18.11
C GLU A 598 -32.63 -16.05 -18.59
N GLU A 599 -32.98 -15.68 -19.83
CA GLU A 599 -34.25 -16.10 -20.44
C GLU A 599 -34.38 -17.63 -20.44
N LYS A 600 -33.26 -18.33 -20.68
CA LYS A 600 -33.20 -19.77 -20.65
C LYS A 600 -33.40 -20.34 -19.24
N VAL A 601 -32.83 -19.75 -18.19
CA VAL A 601 -33.09 -20.18 -16.80
C VAL A 601 -34.58 -20.06 -16.48
N ASN A 602 -35.21 -18.94 -16.82
CA ASN A 602 -36.64 -18.73 -16.57
C ASN A 602 -37.52 -19.72 -17.36
N ILE A 603 -37.13 -20.11 -18.57
CA ILE A 603 -37.80 -21.15 -19.35
C ILE A 603 -37.62 -22.54 -18.73
N LEU A 604 -36.44 -22.83 -18.19
CA LEU A 604 -36.11 -24.13 -17.59
C LEU A 604 -36.75 -24.30 -16.22
N ASP A 605 -36.80 -23.24 -15.42
CA ASP A 605 -37.39 -23.22 -14.08
C ASP A 605 -37.73 -21.80 -13.61
N GLU A 606 -38.95 -21.36 -13.89
CA GLU A 606 -39.47 -20.03 -13.51
C GLU A 606 -39.48 -19.80 -11.98
N SER A 607 -39.51 -20.87 -11.18
CA SER A 607 -39.61 -20.79 -9.72
C SER A 607 -38.27 -21.06 -9.00
N ILE A 608 -37.17 -21.10 -9.75
CA ILE A 608 -35.83 -21.34 -9.19
C ILE A 608 -35.42 -20.24 -8.21
N THR A 609 -35.85 -19.00 -8.44
CA THR A 609 -35.54 -17.83 -7.60
C THR A 609 -36.42 -17.71 -6.37
N SER A 610 -37.38 -18.62 -6.17
CA SER A 610 -38.22 -18.70 -4.96
C SER A 610 -37.95 -19.96 -4.14
N MET A 611 -36.84 -20.65 -4.42
CA MET A 611 -36.49 -21.90 -3.74
C MET A 611 -36.06 -21.64 -2.30
N ASN A 612 -36.45 -22.54 -1.42
CA ASN A 612 -36.02 -22.51 -0.05
C ASN A 612 -35.76 -23.95 0.44
N PHE A 613 -34.54 -24.24 0.91
CA PHE A 613 -34.11 -25.61 1.23
C PHE A 613 -33.10 -25.68 2.37
N PRO A 614 -33.09 -26.78 3.15
CA PRO A 614 -32.07 -26.99 4.17
C PRO A 614 -30.74 -27.42 3.53
N ILE A 615 -29.61 -26.96 4.06
CA ILE A 615 -28.32 -27.56 3.73
C ILE A 615 -28.14 -28.83 4.55
N THR A 616 -27.75 -29.90 3.87
CA THR A 616 -27.68 -31.25 4.45
C THR A 616 -26.26 -31.76 4.63
N ARG A 617 -25.30 -31.24 3.86
CA ARG A 617 -23.93 -31.75 3.80
C ARG A 617 -22.92 -30.63 3.55
N LEU A 618 -21.72 -30.76 4.11
CA LEU A 618 -20.54 -29.98 3.73
C LEU A 618 -19.54 -30.91 3.07
N ALA A 619 -18.90 -30.45 2.01
CA ALA A 619 -17.85 -31.17 1.30
C ALA A 619 -16.60 -30.30 1.15
N LEU A 620 -15.45 -30.88 1.46
CA LEU A 620 -14.14 -30.30 1.24
C LEU A 620 -13.66 -30.73 -0.13
N TYR A 621 -13.32 -29.77 -0.98
CA TYR A 621 -12.75 -30.00 -2.30
C TYR A 621 -11.33 -29.48 -2.35
N LYS A 622 -10.44 -30.21 -3.02
CA LYS A 622 -9.17 -29.71 -3.53
C LYS A 622 -9.42 -29.12 -4.90
N ILE A 623 -8.99 -27.88 -5.13
CA ILE A 623 -9.33 -27.12 -6.33
C ILE A 623 -8.10 -26.47 -6.94
N ASP A 624 -8.14 -26.23 -8.25
CA ASP A 624 -7.13 -25.46 -8.97
C ASP A 624 -7.83 -24.46 -9.89
N TYR A 625 -7.78 -23.18 -9.53
CA TYR A 625 -8.38 -22.08 -10.31
C TYR A 625 -7.62 -21.79 -11.62
N LYS A 626 -6.48 -22.43 -11.86
CA LYS A 626 -5.83 -22.40 -13.17
C LYS A 626 -6.44 -23.44 -14.12
N ASP A 627 -7.13 -24.45 -13.59
CA ASP A 627 -7.85 -25.43 -14.39
C ASP A 627 -9.28 -24.94 -14.68
N THR A 628 -9.46 -24.36 -15.86
CA THR A 628 -10.77 -23.97 -16.37
C THR A 628 -11.61 -25.17 -16.81
N THR A 629 -11.03 -26.36 -16.93
CA THR A 629 -11.76 -27.59 -17.28
C THR A 629 -12.47 -28.22 -16.08
N LEU A 630 -12.15 -27.78 -14.86
CA LEU A 630 -12.64 -28.30 -13.58
C LEU A 630 -12.33 -29.78 -13.32
N LYS A 631 -11.45 -30.40 -14.12
CA LYS A 631 -11.13 -31.84 -14.02
C LYS A 631 -10.14 -32.14 -12.91
N SER A 632 -9.34 -31.17 -12.50
CA SER A 632 -8.40 -31.28 -11.38
C SER A 632 -9.07 -31.09 -10.01
N TRP A 633 -10.35 -30.74 -10.00
CA TRP A 633 -11.10 -30.48 -8.76
C TRP A 633 -11.57 -31.81 -8.17
N GLU A 634 -11.13 -32.10 -6.96
CA GLU A 634 -11.29 -33.40 -6.32
C GLU A 634 -12.01 -33.25 -4.98
N LYS A 635 -13.07 -34.03 -4.77
CA LYS A 635 -13.75 -34.10 -3.46
C LYS A 635 -12.88 -34.90 -2.50
N ILE A 636 -12.46 -34.26 -1.42
CA ILE A 636 -11.52 -34.82 -0.44
C ILE A 636 -12.26 -35.44 0.75
N ALA A 637 -13.29 -34.75 1.24
CA ALA A 637 -14.10 -35.22 2.35
C ALA A 637 -15.53 -34.70 2.22
N GLU A 638 -16.49 -35.44 2.77
CA GLU A 638 -17.89 -35.05 2.82
C GLU A 638 -18.48 -35.44 4.18
N TYR A 639 -19.23 -34.53 4.78
CA TYR A 639 -19.82 -34.69 6.10
C TYR A 639 -21.32 -34.39 6.05
N PRO A 640 -22.18 -35.38 6.30
CA PRO A 640 -23.62 -35.17 6.43
C PRO A 640 -23.97 -34.62 7.81
N PHE A 641 -24.90 -33.66 7.83
CA PHE A 641 -25.56 -33.25 9.07
C PHE A 641 -26.56 -34.33 9.49
N LEU A 642 -26.45 -34.79 10.73
CA LEU A 642 -27.48 -35.63 11.36
C LEU A 642 -28.64 -34.72 11.77
N PHE A 643 -29.75 -34.78 11.04
CA PHE A 643 -31.00 -34.16 11.47
C PHE A 643 -31.73 -35.10 12.43
N ASP A 644 -31.60 -34.86 13.73
CA ASP A 644 -32.60 -35.37 14.68
C ASP A 644 -33.84 -34.48 14.56
N TRP A 645 -34.89 -35.00 13.92
CA TRP A 645 -36.17 -34.31 13.76
C TRP A 645 -37.06 -34.36 15.01
N TYR A 646 -36.53 -34.72 16.17
CA TYR A 646 -37.26 -34.71 17.43
C TYR A 646 -36.61 -33.77 18.43
N VAL A 647 -37.46 -32.93 19.05
CA VAL A 647 -37.19 -31.96 20.13
C VAL A 647 -36.74 -30.59 19.57
N HIS A 648 -37.51 -29.50 19.56
CA HIS A 648 -38.67 -29.05 20.37
C HIS A 648 -39.65 -28.20 19.55
#